data_AF-A0A924DA03-F1
#
_entry.id   AF-A0A924DA03-F1
#
_cell.length_a   1.000
_cell.length_b   1.000
_cell.length_c   1.000
_cell.angle_alpha   90.00
_cell.angle_beta   90.00
_cell.angle_gamma   90.00
#
_symmetry.space_group_name_H-M   'P 1'
#
loop_
_entity.id
_entity.type
_entity.pdbx_description
1 polymer ?
#
loop_
_entity_poly.entity_id
_entity_poly.type
_entity_poly.pdbx_seq_one_letter_code
_entity_poly.pdbx_strand_id
1 'polypeptide(L)'
;MRNFSVSRSFLFLLLLLPLAAGATYRADYFDIKKKPQIKFDQKKKTWTLTNGEIERVIGYDAKVGSLKTLRFRNLKNKSELVSTLGSEAEISFVAPLRETPQLLTGWKATQKKPADNWNSTTFEDKDWTQTDYKDPKTDGETWYRVQIPKDRMRPDRAYALVLIEPFIDGGEVYVDGEKVSGAESMLRGSNQFDLSSGSHVIAIHNKNLQASLPEARFVGIAEQGTSPTNLDLKQNWRYMIHTVNVGQDNSLILSITLSGEKQFQGFELEVNYQIHAGGEPTMAKWIYLVSHRPTRFLVDKVIYERWKPSFIPAKEKSLRYTSAHSAGLANLNSGKRQGVMTTVLSRSSSAFTSGEEIIAQASPGLLVKPDIRTELPHSLICPYTGSEQTGEWLYQLYLGQYVVKGKPGALPLTYLLTGFHEKPNTAQENEAQIPVAAELGIQTFVVGKGWQTTLTGERGGYGDWVTDRVAYPDGLSMFSLKVREAKLNFGLWLAPNRVSRDSKAVADHPDWLIKRADGTKLEDNNATIEDYPYSHSAYPAMCLPSGWMSSFSLSMAAFLRELSATTLITEGNPFEDVCLDPTHEHPLLHALSAQEEQWKLFTEKMHGVNDSMVIIGEGLDNGTDLAGVEGSDRNALSPAFT
;
A
#
# COMPACT_ATOMS: atom_id res chain seq x y z
N MET A 1 46.17 -4.55 30.07
CA MET A 1 46.83 -3.46 30.83
C MET A 1 48.30 -3.39 30.48
N ARG A 2 48.77 -2.21 30.07
CA ARG A 2 50.09 -1.59 30.34
C ARG A 2 50.45 -0.75 29.12
N ASN A 3 50.30 0.56 29.07
CA ASN A 3 50.00 1.59 30.03
C ASN A 3 49.61 2.78 29.14
N PHE A 4 48.46 3.43 29.31
CA PHE A 4 48.41 4.87 29.07
C PHE A 4 47.15 5.43 29.74
N SER A 5 47.38 6.22 30.77
CA SER A 5 46.35 6.93 31.52
C SER A 5 45.76 8.02 30.62
N VAL A 6 44.49 7.88 30.25
CA VAL A 6 43.76 8.97 29.62
C VAL A 6 43.58 10.05 30.68
N SER A 7 44.33 11.15 30.50
CA SER A 7 44.34 12.31 31.38
C SER A 7 43.02 13.09 31.26
N ARG A 8 42.72 13.89 32.30
CA ARG A 8 41.51 14.71 32.46
C ARG A 8 41.17 15.64 31.26
N SER A 9 42.06 15.78 30.29
CA SER A 9 41.82 16.50 29.03
C SER A 9 40.82 15.81 28.09
N PHE A 10 40.70 14.47 28.13
CA PHE A 10 39.70 13.74 27.33
C PHE A 10 38.27 13.92 27.87
N LEU A 11 38.17 14.13 29.20
CA LEU A 11 36.92 14.51 29.86
C LEU A 11 36.48 15.94 29.48
N PHE A 12 37.40 16.82 29.08
CA PHE A 12 37.10 18.20 28.67
C PHE A 12 36.65 18.31 27.21
N LEU A 13 37.02 17.35 26.36
CA LEU A 13 36.64 17.33 24.93
C LEU A 13 35.24 16.74 24.68
N LEU A 14 34.78 15.82 25.54
CA LEU A 14 33.45 15.19 25.43
C LEU A 14 32.33 15.98 26.10
N LEU A 15 32.64 17.03 26.87
CA LEU A 15 31.65 17.77 27.65
C LEU A 15 31.24 19.14 27.06
N LEU A 16 31.85 19.64 25.95
CA LEU A 16 31.60 21.03 25.54
C LEU A 16 31.42 21.38 24.04
N LEU A 17 31.42 20.45 23.07
CA LEU A 17 31.35 20.85 21.65
C LEU A 17 30.42 20.05 20.70
N PRO A 18 29.30 19.50 21.21
CA PRO A 18 28.05 19.60 20.42
C PRO A 18 26.85 20.15 21.21
N LEU A 19 27.05 20.60 22.44
CA LEU A 19 26.04 21.28 23.25
C LEU A 19 26.28 22.79 23.22
N ALA A 20 25.83 23.51 22.18
CA ALA A 20 25.25 24.87 22.31
C ALA A 20 25.07 25.66 20.99
N ALA A 21 25.79 25.39 19.90
CA ALA A 21 25.82 26.35 18.77
C ALA A 21 25.39 25.83 17.38
N GLY A 22 25.11 24.52 17.22
CA GLY A 22 24.71 23.94 15.92
C GLY A 22 23.42 23.12 15.93
N ALA A 23 22.98 22.63 17.10
CA ALA A 23 21.74 21.86 17.23
C ALA A 23 20.48 22.74 17.41
N THR A 24 20.65 24.06 17.50
CA THR A 24 19.59 25.04 17.80
C THR A 24 18.97 25.71 16.56
N TYR A 25 19.42 25.41 15.34
CA TYR A 25 18.75 25.92 14.13
C TYR A 25 17.52 25.11 13.68
N ARG A 26 17.03 24.17 14.49
CA ARG A 26 15.81 23.38 14.24
C ARG A 26 14.69 23.54 15.30
N ALA A 27 14.86 24.45 16.27
CA ALA A 27 13.98 24.52 17.45
C ALA A 27 12.59 25.17 17.21
N ASP A 28 12.36 25.89 16.11
CA ASP A 28 11.05 26.55 15.86
C ASP A 28 9.94 25.54 15.53
N TYR A 29 10.27 24.39 14.93
CA TYR A 29 9.30 23.31 14.70
C TYR A 29 8.81 22.69 16.01
N PHE A 30 9.66 22.69 17.04
CA PHE A 30 9.39 22.16 18.38
C PHE A 30 8.89 23.22 19.37
N ASP A 31 8.58 24.45 18.93
CA ASP A 31 7.98 25.46 19.79
C ASP A 31 6.47 25.19 19.98
N ILE A 32 6.17 24.25 20.89
CA ILE A 32 4.81 23.84 21.28
C ILE A 32 3.98 25.04 21.85
N LYS A 33 4.59 26.22 22.07
CA LYS A 33 3.86 27.42 22.53
C LYS A 33 2.86 27.92 21.49
N LYS A 34 3.09 27.71 20.19
CA LYS A 34 2.13 28.06 19.14
C LYS A 34 1.00 27.03 19.13
N LYS A 35 -0.19 27.47 19.55
CA LYS A 35 -1.38 26.62 19.63
C LYS A 35 -2.17 26.67 18.32
N PRO A 36 -2.56 25.52 17.78
CA PRO A 36 -3.48 25.48 16.66
C PRO A 36 -4.82 26.09 17.07
N GLN A 37 -5.51 26.69 16.11
CA GLN A 37 -6.80 27.33 16.28
C GLN A 37 -7.73 26.93 15.13
N ILE A 38 -8.99 26.70 15.47
CA ILE A 38 -10.09 26.53 14.52
C ILE A 38 -11.16 27.57 14.86
N LYS A 39 -11.52 28.41 13.89
CA LYS A 39 -12.59 29.40 14.01
C LYS A 39 -13.69 29.08 13.03
N PHE A 40 -14.94 29.05 13.48
CA PHE A 40 -16.11 28.83 12.64
C PHE A 40 -16.96 30.10 12.52
N ASP A 41 -17.20 30.56 11.29
CA ASP A 41 -18.18 31.62 10.99
C ASP A 41 -19.48 30.94 10.53
N GLN A 42 -20.48 30.94 11.42
CA GLN A 42 -21.76 30.30 11.17
C GLN A 42 -22.55 30.94 10.03
N LYS A 43 -22.43 32.26 9.83
CA LYS A 43 -23.18 32.99 8.78
C LYS A 43 -22.61 32.66 7.40
N LYS A 44 -21.29 32.60 7.29
CA LYS A 44 -20.61 32.28 6.02
C LYS A 44 -20.45 30.77 5.79
N LYS A 45 -20.66 29.95 6.82
CA LYS A 45 -20.35 28.51 6.83
C LYS A 45 -18.90 28.26 6.42
N THR A 46 -17.98 28.97 7.09
CA THR A 46 -16.55 28.87 6.84
C THR A 46 -15.77 28.50 8.09
N TRP A 47 -14.75 27.67 7.93
CA TRP A 47 -13.81 27.27 8.98
C TRP A 47 -12.42 27.79 8.66
N THR A 48 -11.75 28.39 9.62
CA THR A 48 -10.35 28.85 9.49
C THR A 48 -9.49 28.06 10.45
N LEU A 49 -8.55 27.28 9.92
CA LEU A 49 -7.58 26.48 10.65
C LEU A 49 -6.20 27.13 10.54
N THR A 50 -5.51 27.34 11.66
CA THR A 50 -4.16 27.92 11.66
C THR A 50 -3.34 27.52 12.88
N ASN A 51 -2.03 27.39 12.73
CA ASN A 51 -1.06 27.26 13.82
C ASN A 51 -0.10 28.46 13.90
N GLY A 52 -0.39 29.53 13.17
CA GLY A 52 0.47 30.71 13.06
C GLY A 52 1.51 30.65 11.93
N GLU A 53 1.80 29.47 11.37
CA GLU A 53 2.66 29.31 10.19
C GLU A 53 1.87 29.08 8.90
N ILE A 54 0.76 28.35 9.00
CA ILE A 54 -0.18 28.11 7.89
C ILE A 54 -1.60 28.54 8.25
N GLU A 55 -2.40 28.83 7.24
CA GLU A 55 -3.84 29.06 7.36
C GLU A 55 -4.58 28.36 6.22
N ARG A 56 -5.57 27.52 6.54
CA ARG A 56 -6.54 26.97 5.59
C ARG A 56 -7.94 27.48 5.92
N VAL A 57 -8.66 27.98 4.91
CA VAL A 57 -10.06 28.41 5.02
C VAL A 57 -10.93 27.48 4.19
N ILE A 58 -11.81 26.74 4.85
CA ILE A 58 -12.80 25.85 4.22
C ILE A 58 -14.15 26.57 4.19
N GLY A 59 -14.92 26.38 3.13
CA GLY A 59 -16.27 26.92 3.01
C GLY A 59 -17.24 25.89 2.45
N TYR A 60 -18.49 25.96 2.92
CA TYR A 60 -19.60 25.18 2.38
C TYR A 60 -20.60 26.06 1.63
N ASP A 61 -20.88 25.72 0.36
CA ASP A 61 -21.87 26.39 -0.47
C ASP A 61 -23.19 25.60 -0.46
N ALA A 62 -24.17 26.11 0.28
CA ALA A 62 -25.47 25.46 0.45
C ALA A 62 -26.34 25.46 -0.83
N LYS A 63 -26.05 26.30 -1.83
CA LYS A 63 -26.86 26.35 -3.06
C LYS A 63 -26.62 25.15 -3.96
N VAL A 64 -25.36 24.74 -4.05
CA VAL A 64 -24.92 23.62 -4.88
C VAL A 64 -24.59 22.37 -4.06
N GLY A 65 -24.44 22.51 -2.73
CA GLY A 65 -24.05 21.42 -1.85
C GLY A 65 -22.57 21.06 -2.02
N SER A 66 -21.69 22.06 -1.91
CA SER A 66 -20.25 21.91 -2.18
C SER A 66 -19.41 22.24 -0.96
N LEU A 67 -18.40 21.41 -0.67
CA LEU A 67 -17.33 21.73 0.28
C LEU A 67 -16.05 22.06 -0.50
N LYS A 68 -15.41 23.18 -0.18
CA LYS A 68 -14.22 23.67 -0.91
C LYS A 68 -13.24 24.41 -0.01
N THR A 69 -11.96 24.36 -0.35
CA THR A 69 -10.96 25.26 0.22
C THR A 69 -11.04 26.60 -0.50
N LEU A 70 -11.35 27.64 0.26
CA LEU A 70 -11.37 29.03 -0.22
C LEU A 70 -9.97 29.62 -0.27
N ARG A 71 -9.08 29.20 0.64
CA ARG A 71 -7.70 29.71 0.76
C ARG A 71 -6.81 28.72 1.50
N PHE A 72 -5.57 28.53 1.06
CA PHE A 72 -4.52 27.88 1.84
C PHE A 72 -3.20 28.64 1.70
N ARG A 73 -2.64 29.14 2.80
CA ARG A 73 -1.53 30.12 2.80
C ARG A 73 -0.44 29.76 3.79
N ASN A 74 0.81 29.94 3.37
CA ASN A 74 1.95 30.06 4.29
C ASN A 74 2.01 31.52 4.79
N LEU A 75 1.82 31.71 6.10
CA LEU A 75 1.69 33.02 6.72
C LEU A 75 3.02 33.77 6.81
N LYS A 76 4.15 33.05 6.89
CA LYS A 76 5.48 33.63 7.03
C LYS A 76 5.96 34.33 5.75
N ASN A 77 5.76 33.68 4.60
CA ASN A 77 6.21 34.20 3.30
C ASN A 77 5.07 34.73 2.41
N LYS A 78 3.82 34.62 2.89
CA LYS A 78 2.58 35.02 2.20
C LYS A 78 2.31 34.26 0.89
N SER A 79 2.95 33.11 0.68
CA SER A 79 2.68 32.25 -0.49
C SER A 79 1.33 31.56 -0.34
N GLU A 80 0.61 31.39 -1.45
CA GLU A 80 -0.76 30.88 -1.45
C GLU A 80 -0.91 29.71 -2.42
N LEU A 81 -1.55 28.65 -1.95
CA LEU A 81 -2.03 27.53 -2.74
C LEU A 81 -3.50 27.78 -3.04
N VAL A 82 -3.80 27.97 -4.32
CA VAL A 82 -5.17 28.14 -4.78
C VAL A 82 -5.65 26.76 -5.18
N SER A 83 -6.66 26.24 -4.48
CA SER A 83 -7.34 25.03 -4.92
C SER A 83 -7.95 25.30 -6.28
N THR A 84 -7.72 24.44 -7.27
CA THR A 84 -8.42 24.59 -8.55
C THR A 84 -9.88 24.24 -8.35
N LEU A 85 -10.77 24.83 -9.17
CA LEU A 85 -12.22 24.78 -8.99
C LEU A 85 -12.73 23.34 -8.71
N GLY A 86 -12.87 23.01 -7.43
CA GLY A 86 -13.99 22.21 -6.93
C GLY A 86 -13.77 21.05 -5.95
N SER A 87 -12.62 20.38 -5.81
CA SER A 87 -12.66 19.11 -5.04
C SER A 87 -11.89 19.16 -3.72
N GLU A 88 -12.61 19.18 -2.60
CA GLU A 88 -12.09 18.65 -1.33
C GLU A 88 -11.86 17.14 -1.41
N ALA A 89 -12.53 16.42 -2.29
CA ALA A 89 -12.12 15.09 -2.70
C ALA A 89 -12.92 14.65 -3.92
N GLU A 90 -12.36 13.69 -4.62
CA GLU A 90 -13.06 12.87 -5.60
C GLU A 90 -12.75 11.41 -5.29
N ILE A 91 -13.78 10.60 -5.10
CA ILE A 91 -13.67 9.17 -4.80
C ILE A 91 -14.28 8.43 -5.97
N SER A 92 -13.49 7.68 -6.72
CA SER A 92 -13.96 6.81 -7.80
C SER A 92 -14.17 5.40 -7.27
N PHE A 93 -15.21 4.74 -7.77
CA PHE A 93 -15.54 3.38 -7.39
C PHE A 93 -15.53 2.46 -8.60
N VAL A 94 -15.19 1.22 -8.34
CA VAL A 94 -15.37 0.10 -9.28
C VAL A 94 -16.45 -0.81 -8.72
N ALA A 95 -17.36 -1.22 -9.60
CA ALA A 95 -18.35 -2.22 -9.25
C ALA A 95 -17.64 -3.56 -9.00
N PRO A 96 -17.81 -4.18 -7.81
CA PRO A 96 -17.19 -5.46 -7.55
C PRO A 96 -17.78 -6.51 -8.49
N LEU A 97 -16.96 -7.47 -8.90
CA LEU A 97 -17.44 -8.61 -9.67
C LEU A 97 -18.33 -9.49 -8.79
N ARG A 98 -19.40 -10.03 -9.40
CA ARG A 98 -20.35 -10.93 -8.74
C ARG A 98 -19.96 -12.40 -8.84
N GLU A 99 -19.13 -12.73 -9.81
CA GLU A 99 -18.67 -14.09 -10.09
C GLU A 99 -17.21 -14.08 -10.50
N THR A 100 -16.54 -15.23 -10.30
CA THR A 100 -15.20 -15.45 -10.85
C THR A 100 -15.26 -15.31 -12.37
N PRO A 101 -14.35 -14.54 -13.00
CA PRO A 101 -14.46 -14.35 -14.44
C PRO A 101 -14.33 -15.67 -15.19
N GLN A 102 -15.16 -15.84 -16.21
CA GLN A 102 -15.17 -17.03 -17.04
C GLN A 102 -14.16 -16.84 -18.17
N LEU A 103 -13.17 -17.75 -18.26
CA LEU A 103 -12.14 -17.68 -19.30
C LEU A 103 -12.77 -17.69 -20.70
N LEU A 104 -12.35 -16.74 -21.54
CA LEU A 104 -12.77 -16.71 -22.93
C LEU A 104 -12.06 -17.83 -23.72
N THR A 105 -12.83 -18.60 -24.49
CA THR A 105 -12.35 -19.71 -25.30
C THR A 105 -12.53 -19.42 -26.79
N GLY A 106 -11.84 -20.17 -27.66
CA GLY A 106 -11.97 -20.02 -29.11
C GLY A 106 -11.31 -18.76 -29.66
N TRP A 107 -10.16 -18.40 -29.10
CA TRP A 107 -9.36 -17.28 -29.59
C TRP A 107 -8.83 -17.57 -30.99
N LYS A 108 -8.58 -16.50 -31.72
CA LYS A 108 -7.92 -16.51 -33.01
C LYS A 108 -6.69 -15.61 -32.92
N ALA A 109 -5.58 -16.00 -33.53
CA ALA A 109 -4.34 -15.22 -33.52
C ALA A 109 -3.73 -15.04 -34.93
N THR A 110 -2.97 -13.94 -35.13
CA THR A 110 -2.17 -13.68 -36.33
C THR A 110 -1.00 -12.73 -36.03
N GLN A 111 0.12 -12.88 -36.77
CA GLN A 111 1.30 -12.02 -36.65
C GLN A 111 1.27 -10.81 -37.60
N LYS A 112 0.29 -10.76 -38.51
CA LYS A 112 0.12 -9.65 -39.45
C LYS A 112 -1.03 -8.78 -38.99
N LYS A 113 -0.85 -7.46 -39.00
CA LYS A 113 -1.94 -6.51 -38.75
C LYS A 113 -3.17 -6.85 -39.62
N PRO A 114 -4.34 -7.16 -39.02
CA PRO A 114 -5.58 -7.42 -39.75
C PRO A 114 -6.08 -6.18 -40.50
N ALA A 115 -6.98 -6.36 -41.47
CA ALA A 115 -7.66 -5.22 -42.10
C ALA A 115 -8.58 -4.50 -41.10
N ASP A 116 -8.80 -3.20 -41.27
CA ASP A 116 -9.43 -2.32 -40.27
C ASP A 116 -10.87 -2.74 -39.85
N ASN A 117 -11.54 -3.61 -40.61
CA ASN A 117 -12.88 -4.14 -40.32
C ASN A 117 -12.90 -5.47 -39.55
N TRP A 118 -11.78 -5.87 -38.92
CA TRP A 118 -11.66 -7.11 -38.15
C TRP A 118 -12.64 -7.20 -36.97
N ASN A 119 -13.23 -6.07 -36.55
CA ASN A 119 -14.26 -5.97 -35.52
C ASN A 119 -15.66 -6.41 -35.98
N SER A 120 -15.86 -6.70 -37.27
CA SER A 120 -17.15 -7.15 -37.80
C SER A 120 -17.30 -8.67 -37.77
N THR A 121 -18.54 -9.15 -37.64
CA THR A 121 -18.90 -10.56 -37.84
C THR A 121 -18.90 -10.97 -39.31
N THR A 122 -18.74 -10.02 -40.24
CA THR A 122 -18.73 -10.26 -41.70
C THR A 122 -17.31 -10.31 -42.27
N PHE A 123 -16.28 -10.34 -41.42
CA PHE A 123 -14.88 -10.39 -41.81
C PHE A 123 -14.46 -11.79 -42.28
N GLU A 124 -13.56 -11.87 -43.26
CA GLU A 124 -12.99 -13.15 -43.72
C GLU A 124 -11.87 -13.62 -42.78
N ASP A 125 -12.15 -14.65 -41.98
CA ASP A 125 -11.22 -15.18 -40.98
C ASP A 125 -9.99 -15.93 -41.55
N LYS A 126 -9.70 -15.84 -42.86
CA LYS A 126 -8.64 -16.62 -43.52
C LYS A 126 -7.22 -16.30 -43.04
N ASP A 127 -6.99 -15.08 -42.56
CA ASP A 127 -5.68 -14.62 -42.05
C ASP A 127 -5.48 -14.95 -40.56
N TRP A 128 -6.48 -15.58 -39.94
CA TRP A 128 -6.50 -15.92 -38.52
C TRP A 128 -6.39 -17.42 -38.30
N THR A 129 -5.55 -17.81 -37.35
CA THR A 129 -5.46 -19.20 -36.90
C THR A 129 -6.21 -19.36 -35.58
N GLN A 130 -7.13 -20.33 -35.50
CA GLN A 130 -7.80 -20.65 -34.24
C GLN A 130 -6.80 -21.26 -33.26
N THR A 131 -6.78 -20.73 -32.05
CA THR A 131 -5.99 -21.24 -30.93
C THR A 131 -6.92 -21.43 -29.75
N ASP A 132 -6.78 -22.57 -29.07
CA ASP A 132 -7.23 -22.62 -27.68
C ASP A 132 -6.32 -21.66 -26.91
N TYR A 133 -6.88 -20.83 -26.05
CA TYR A 133 -6.10 -19.88 -25.26
C TYR A 133 -5.13 -20.65 -24.36
N LYS A 134 -3.93 -20.86 -24.88
CA LYS A 134 -2.77 -21.44 -24.24
C LYS A 134 -1.62 -20.58 -24.74
N ASP A 135 -1.03 -19.83 -23.82
CA ASP A 135 0.24 -19.13 -23.93
C ASP A 135 1.00 -19.37 -25.25
N PRO A 136 0.78 -18.58 -26.32
CA PRO A 136 1.58 -18.78 -27.51
C PRO A 136 2.98 -18.27 -27.18
N LYS A 137 3.96 -19.18 -27.18
CA LYS A 137 5.38 -18.84 -27.28
C LYS A 137 5.59 -18.27 -28.68
N THR A 138 5.20 -17.02 -28.89
CA THR A 138 5.39 -16.32 -30.15
C THR A 138 6.37 -15.19 -29.94
N ASP A 139 7.52 -15.28 -30.60
CA ASP A 139 8.46 -14.16 -30.70
C ASP A 139 7.84 -13.07 -31.58
N GLY A 140 7.57 -11.88 -31.03
CA GLY A 140 7.15 -10.68 -31.79
C GLY A 140 5.68 -10.23 -31.65
N GLU A 141 5.31 -9.21 -32.44
CA GLU A 141 3.97 -8.59 -32.45
C GLU A 141 2.89 -9.60 -32.85
N THR A 142 1.84 -9.73 -32.03
CA THR A 142 0.74 -10.67 -32.28
C THR A 142 -0.62 -10.04 -31.98
N TRP A 143 -1.57 -10.29 -32.87
CA TRP A 143 -2.98 -9.91 -32.73
C TRP A 143 -3.80 -11.11 -32.31
N TYR A 144 -4.66 -10.93 -31.31
CA TYR A 144 -5.59 -11.89 -30.76
C TYR A 144 -7.02 -11.38 -30.94
N ARG A 145 -7.98 -12.25 -31.24
CA ARG A 145 -9.40 -11.90 -31.35
C ARG A 145 -10.28 -13.01 -30.83
N VAL A 146 -11.38 -12.64 -30.19
CA VAL A 146 -12.48 -13.55 -29.85
C VAL A 146 -13.82 -12.84 -30.03
N GLN A 147 -14.83 -13.59 -30.46
CA GLN A 147 -16.20 -13.11 -30.50
C GLN A 147 -16.96 -13.69 -29.30
N ILE A 148 -17.52 -12.81 -28.48
CA ILE A 148 -18.42 -13.17 -27.38
C ILE A 148 -19.84 -13.25 -27.96
N PRO A 149 -20.47 -14.43 -27.96
CA PRO A 149 -21.81 -14.58 -28.49
C PRO A 149 -22.87 -14.08 -27.49
N LYS A 150 -24.00 -13.59 -28.02
CA LYS A 150 -25.08 -12.94 -27.26
C LYS A 150 -25.64 -13.77 -26.11
N ASP A 151 -25.62 -15.09 -26.23
CA ASP A 151 -26.13 -16.04 -25.23
C ASP A 151 -25.25 -16.15 -23.99
N ARG A 152 -23.99 -15.71 -24.03
CA ARG A 152 -23.12 -15.63 -22.84
C ARG A 152 -23.45 -14.46 -21.91
N MET A 153 -24.19 -13.45 -22.38
CA MET A 153 -24.50 -12.24 -21.61
C MET A 153 -26.00 -12.02 -21.46
N ARG A 154 -26.47 -11.85 -20.23
CA ARG A 154 -27.88 -11.59 -19.93
C ARG A 154 -28.22 -10.11 -20.18
N PRO A 155 -29.35 -9.79 -20.85
CA PRO A 155 -29.74 -8.41 -21.14
C PRO A 155 -29.97 -7.51 -19.93
N ASP A 156 -30.24 -8.09 -18.75
CA ASP A 156 -30.52 -7.37 -17.50
C ASP A 156 -29.29 -7.16 -16.61
N ARG A 157 -28.09 -7.52 -17.10
CA ARG A 157 -26.85 -7.49 -16.32
C ARG A 157 -25.77 -6.64 -16.99
N ALA A 158 -24.88 -6.10 -16.16
CA ALA A 158 -23.66 -5.43 -16.59
C ALA A 158 -22.49 -6.43 -16.55
N TYR A 159 -21.56 -6.30 -17.48
CA TYR A 159 -20.42 -7.21 -17.60
C TYR A 159 -19.10 -6.44 -17.62
N ALA A 160 -18.04 -7.14 -17.24
CA ALA A 160 -16.67 -6.66 -17.30
C ALA A 160 -15.84 -7.59 -18.17
N LEU A 161 -15.05 -7.04 -19.09
CA LEU A 161 -13.86 -7.70 -19.58
C LEU A 161 -12.77 -7.57 -18.52
N VAL A 162 -12.24 -8.70 -18.06
CA VAL A 162 -11.16 -8.77 -17.08
C VAL A 162 -9.89 -9.25 -17.77
N LEU A 163 -8.79 -8.51 -17.62
CA LEU A 163 -7.48 -8.84 -18.18
C LEU A 163 -6.41 -8.79 -17.08
N ILE A 164 -5.60 -9.83 -16.88
CA ILE A 164 -4.51 -9.86 -15.86
C ILE A 164 -3.14 -9.42 -16.44
N GLU A 165 -2.30 -8.73 -15.66
CA GLU A 165 -1.30 -7.73 -16.10
C GLU A 165 -0.07 -8.14 -16.93
N PRO A 166 0.40 -9.39 -17.12
CA PRO A 166 1.39 -9.56 -18.19
C PRO A 166 0.75 -9.43 -19.59
N PHE A 167 -0.58 -9.32 -19.69
CA PHE A 167 -1.28 -9.28 -20.97
C PHE A 167 -1.30 -7.90 -21.64
N ILE A 168 -1.16 -6.81 -20.88
CA ILE A 168 -1.35 -5.42 -21.39
C ILE A 168 -0.05 -4.61 -21.39
N ASP A 169 1.06 -5.08 -20.82
CA ASP A 169 2.29 -4.28 -20.87
C ASP A 169 2.74 -4.03 -22.33
N GLY A 170 2.56 -2.79 -22.80
CA GLY A 170 2.72 -2.38 -24.20
C GLY A 170 1.62 -2.81 -25.19
N GLY A 171 0.58 -3.53 -24.75
CA GLY A 171 -0.52 -4.04 -25.58
C GLY A 171 -1.69 -3.06 -25.76
N GLU A 172 -2.41 -3.18 -26.87
CA GLU A 172 -3.63 -2.41 -27.14
C GLU A 172 -4.85 -3.33 -27.12
N VAL A 173 -5.93 -2.87 -26.50
CA VAL A 173 -7.18 -3.63 -26.34
C VAL A 173 -8.26 -2.90 -27.10
N TYR A 174 -9.06 -3.67 -27.83
CA TYR A 174 -10.13 -3.19 -28.65
C TYR A 174 -11.42 -3.96 -28.34
N VAL A 175 -12.52 -3.22 -28.19
CA VAL A 175 -13.87 -3.76 -28.00
C VAL A 175 -14.73 -3.20 -29.13
N ASP A 176 -15.31 -4.08 -29.93
CA ASP A 176 -16.09 -3.73 -31.12
C ASP A 176 -15.33 -2.80 -32.10
N GLY A 177 -14.00 -2.93 -32.11
CA GLY A 177 -13.06 -2.16 -32.94
C GLY A 177 -12.73 -0.77 -32.41
N GLU A 178 -13.35 -0.34 -31.31
CA GLU A 178 -12.91 0.84 -30.60
C GLU A 178 -11.76 0.48 -29.67
N LYS A 179 -10.67 1.26 -29.73
CA LYS A 179 -9.54 1.11 -28.84
C LYS A 179 -9.95 1.53 -27.44
N VAL A 180 -10.07 0.56 -26.53
CA VAL A 180 -10.37 0.79 -25.11
C VAL A 180 -9.10 0.86 -24.26
N SER A 181 -7.93 0.51 -24.81
CA SER A 181 -6.66 0.70 -24.11
C SER A 181 -6.22 2.16 -24.11
N GLY A 182 -6.11 2.72 -22.91
CA GLY A 182 -5.30 3.88 -22.54
C GLY A 182 -5.08 3.77 -21.03
N ALA A 183 -3.83 3.58 -20.61
CA ALA A 183 -3.48 3.35 -19.21
C ALA A 183 -3.86 4.55 -18.34
N GLU A 184 -5.06 4.54 -17.77
CA GLU A 184 -5.39 5.37 -16.62
C GLU A 184 -5.83 4.46 -15.47
N SER A 185 -4.83 3.77 -14.91
CA SER A 185 -4.81 3.23 -13.54
C SER A 185 -6.03 2.39 -13.15
N MET A 186 -5.84 1.09 -13.01
CA MET A 186 -6.37 0.38 -11.84
C MET A 186 -5.28 -0.54 -11.30
N LEU A 187 -5.20 -0.58 -9.97
CA LEU A 187 -4.16 -1.25 -9.20
C LEU A 187 -3.85 -2.66 -9.69
N ARG A 188 -2.56 -2.94 -9.87
CA ARG A 188 -1.93 -4.23 -9.53
C ARG A 188 -2.65 -5.44 -10.13
N GLY A 189 -2.18 -5.88 -11.28
CA GLY A 189 -2.45 -7.23 -11.72
C GLY A 189 -3.67 -7.39 -12.62
N SER A 190 -4.64 -6.47 -12.67
CA SER A 190 -5.81 -6.65 -13.55
C SER A 190 -6.48 -5.35 -14.03
N ASN A 191 -6.96 -5.38 -15.28
CA ASN A 191 -7.72 -4.30 -15.91
C ASN A 191 -9.16 -4.76 -16.16
N GLN A 192 -10.11 -3.88 -15.83
CA GLN A 192 -11.54 -4.11 -16.00
C GLN A 192 -12.12 -3.10 -17.02
N PHE A 193 -12.81 -3.59 -18.04
CA PHE A 193 -13.51 -2.75 -19.02
C PHE A 193 -15.00 -3.05 -19.00
N ASP A 194 -15.82 -2.01 -18.91
CA ASP A 194 -17.27 -2.15 -18.94
C ASP A 194 -17.74 -2.68 -20.30
N LEU A 195 -18.56 -3.72 -20.27
CA LEU A 195 -19.23 -4.30 -21.43
C LEU A 195 -20.74 -4.16 -21.27
N SER A 196 -21.41 -3.68 -22.31
CA SER A 196 -22.86 -3.76 -22.39
C SER A 196 -23.32 -5.21 -22.51
N SER A 197 -24.59 -5.50 -22.22
CA SER A 197 -25.13 -6.81 -22.57
C SER A 197 -25.23 -6.98 -24.09
N GLY A 198 -24.65 -8.04 -24.66
CA GLY A 198 -24.80 -8.29 -26.09
C GLY A 198 -23.73 -9.21 -26.67
N SER A 199 -23.60 -9.17 -28.00
CA SER A 199 -22.45 -9.75 -28.69
C SER A 199 -21.35 -8.72 -28.77
N HIS A 200 -20.12 -9.13 -28.49
CA HIS A 200 -18.95 -8.26 -28.58
C HIS A 200 -17.81 -8.93 -29.36
N VAL A 201 -17.00 -8.16 -30.05
CA VAL A 201 -15.73 -8.61 -30.62
C VAL A 201 -14.60 -7.98 -29.82
N ILE A 202 -13.81 -8.81 -29.17
CA ILE A 202 -12.64 -8.38 -28.41
C ILE A 202 -11.41 -8.68 -29.25
N ALA A 203 -10.50 -7.73 -29.39
CA ALA A 203 -9.15 -8.01 -29.86
C ALA A 203 -8.09 -7.37 -29.00
N ILE A 204 -6.94 -8.03 -28.94
CA ILE A 204 -5.76 -7.56 -28.26
C ILE A 204 -4.59 -7.60 -29.23
N HIS A 205 -3.89 -6.48 -29.30
CA HIS A 205 -2.66 -6.32 -30.03
C HIS A 205 -1.52 -6.29 -29.03
N ASN A 206 -0.71 -7.34 -28.99
CA ASN A 206 0.45 -7.40 -28.10
C ASN A 206 1.72 -7.09 -28.89
N LYS A 207 2.47 -6.06 -28.48
CA LYS A 207 3.66 -5.56 -29.18
C LYS A 207 4.97 -6.17 -28.65
N ASN A 208 5.01 -6.69 -27.42
CA ASN A 208 6.24 -7.02 -26.69
C ASN A 208 6.15 -8.32 -25.86
N LEU A 209 5.73 -9.44 -26.47
CA LEU A 209 5.76 -10.74 -25.78
C LEU A 209 7.22 -11.24 -25.68
N GLN A 210 7.91 -10.92 -24.58
CA GLN A 210 9.16 -11.62 -24.23
C GLN A 210 8.83 -13.08 -23.88
N ALA A 211 9.63 -14.01 -24.38
CA ALA A 211 9.38 -15.46 -24.42
C ALA A 211 9.35 -16.19 -23.05
N SER A 212 9.24 -15.48 -21.92
CA SER A 212 9.45 -16.08 -20.59
C SER A 212 8.64 -15.44 -19.45
N LEU A 213 7.41 -14.96 -19.70
CA LEU A 213 6.53 -14.53 -18.60
C LEU A 213 5.84 -15.75 -17.95
N PRO A 214 6.03 -16.01 -16.64
CA PRO A 214 5.45 -17.17 -15.97
C PRO A 214 3.92 -17.05 -15.81
N GLU A 215 3.20 -18.00 -16.41
CA GLU A 215 1.91 -18.63 -16.03
C GLU A 215 0.81 -17.85 -15.26
N ALA A 216 0.57 -16.57 -15.54
CA ALA A 216 -0.70 -15.93 -15.19
C ALA A 216 -1.22 -15.05 -16.35
N ARG A 217 -1.90 -15.69 -17.32
CA ARG A 217 -2.55 -15.03 -18.45
C ARG A 217 -4.05 -15.30 -18.37
N PHE A 218 -4.83 -14.30 -17.99
CA PHE A 218 -6.25 -14.49 -17.75
C PHE A 218 -7.05 -13.39 -18.45
N VAL A 219 -7.88 -13.82 -19.40
CA VAL A 219 -8.87 -12.98 -20.06
C VAL A 219 -10.24 -13.62 -19.90
N GLY A 220 -11.11 -12.93 -19.16
CA GLY A 220 -12.43 -13.46 -18.86
C GLY A 220 -13.51 -12.40 -18.90
N ILE A 221 -14.76 -12.88 -18.82
CA ILE A 221 -15.92 -12.04 -18.58
C ILE A 221 -16.54 -12.36 -17.23
N ALA A 222 -16.94 -11.34 -16.49
CA ALA A 222 -17.65 -11.50 -15.22
C ALA A 222 -18.83 -10.54 -15.16
N GLU A 223 -19.92 -10.99 -14.55
CA GLU A 223 -21.01 -10.10 -14.16
C GLU A 223 -20.53 -9.05 -13.14
N GLN A 224 -20.81 -7.77 -13.41
CA GLN A 224 -20.51 -6.67 -12.50
C GLN A 224 -21.65 -6.39 -11.53
N GLY A 225 -21.29 -5.93 -10.34
CA GLY A 225 -22.20 -5.27 -9.40
C GLY A 225 -22.72 -3.93 -9.94
N THR A 226 -23.54 -3.26 -9.15
CA THR A 226 -23.96 -1.88 -9.42
C THR A 226 -23.22 -0.96 -8.45
N SER A 227 -22.43 -0.03 -8.97
CA SER A 227 -21.74 1.01 -8.20
C SER A 227 -21.99 2.38 -8.81
N PRO A 228 -22.09 3.47 -8.02
CA PRO A 228 -21.81 4.79 -8.58
C PRO A 228 -20.40 4.80 -9.16
N THR A 229 -20.16 5.59 -10.21
CA THR A 229 -18.83 5.72 -10.81
C THR A 229 -17.91 6.63 -9.99
N ASN A 230 -18.48 7.66 -9.34
CA ASN A 230 -17.74 8.57 -8.48
C ASN A 230 -18.60 9.24 -7.39
N LEU A 231 -17.92 9.79 -6.38
CA LEU A 231 -18.41 10.74 -5.39
C LEU A 231 -17.49 11.96 -5.43
N ASP A 232 -18.04 13.10 -5.85
CA ASP A 232 -17.32 14.38 -5.97
C ASP A 232 -17.95 15.40 -5.00
N LEU A 233 -17.12 16.05 -4.17
CA LEU A 233 -17.53 17.06 -3.19
C LEU A 233 -17.90 18.43 -3.78
N LYS A 234 -17.94 18.58 -5.11
CA LYS A 234 -18.37 19.81 -5.81
C LYS A 234 -19.86 20.10 -5.73
N GLN A 235 -20.71 19.11 -5.50
CA GLN A 235 -22.16 19.32 -5.52
C GLN A 235 -22.92 18.15 -4.91
N ASN A 236 -24.20 18.38 -4.61
CA ASN A 236 -25.15 17.36 -4.13
C ASN A 236 -24.76 16.74 -2.78
N TRP A 237 -24.17 17.54 -1.90
CA TRP A 237 -23.96 17.21 -0.51
C TRP A 237 -24.74 18.14 0.38
N ARG A 238 -25.24 17.61 1.48
CA ARG A 238 -25.87 18.37 2.56
C ARG A 238 -24.94 18.41 3.76
N TYR A 239 -24.57 19.61 4.19
CA TYR A 239 -23.90 19.82 5.47
C TYR A 239 -24.78 19.35 6.62
N MET A 240 -24.25 18.44 7.44
CA MET A 240 -24.94 17.91 8.63
C MET A 240 -24.43 18.61 9.89
N ILE A 241 -23.15 18.40 10.20
CA ILE A 241 -22.53 18.88 11.43
C ILE A 241 -21.02 19.03 11.23
N HIS A 242 -20.36 19.73 12.15
CA HIS A 242 -18.92 19.65 12.32
C HIS A 242 -18.59 19.42 13.79
N THR A 243 -17.44 18.79 14.04
CA THR A 243 -16.85 18.68 15.37
C THR A 243 -15.41 19.18 15.34
N VAL A 244 -14.94 19.64 16.49
CA VAL A 244 -13.53 19.98 16.70
C VAL A 244 -13.02 19.13 17.84
N ASN A 245 -12.11 18.22 17.53
CA ASN A 245 -11.52 17.29 18.49
C ASN A 245 -10.07 17.70 18.77
N VAL A 246 -9.62 17.46 20.00
CA VAL A 246 -8.21 17.56 20.35
C VAL A 246 -7.59 16.19 20.04
N GLY A 247 -6.66 16.16 19.09
CA GLY A 247 -5.90 14.96 18.75
C GLY A 247 -4.69 14.77 19.66
N GLN A 248 -3.85 13.81 19.29
CA GLN A 248 -2.56 13.60 19.95
C GLN A 248 -1.66 14.85 19.79
N ASP A 249 -0.74 15.06 20.74
CA ASP A 249 0.24 16.16 20.73
C ASP A 249 -0.38 17.58 20.65
N ASN A 250 -1.57 17.74 21.21
CA ASN A 250 -2.36 18.97 21.17
C ASN A 250 -2.71 19.45 19.75
N SER A 251 -2.76 18.53 18.77
CA SER A 251 -3.33 18.84 17.46
C SER A 251 -4.83 19.16 17.57
N LEU A 252 -5.36 19.89 16.61
CA LEU A 252 -6.80 20.04 16.44
C LEU A 252 -7.24 19.37 15.16
N ILE A 253 -8.34 18.62 15.26
CA ILE A 253 -8.97 17.91 14.14
C ILE A 253 -10.35 18.54 13.91
N LEU A 254 -10.53 19.14 12.75
CA LEU A 254 -11.85 19.55 12.25
C LEU A 254 -12.46 18.40 11.46
N SER A 255 -13.60 17.91 11.89
CA SER A 255 -14.38 16.91 11.15
C SER A 255 -15.65 17.56 10.61
N ILE A 256 -15.88 17.54 9.30
CA ILE A 256 -17.09 18.05 8.66
C ILE A 256 -17.88 16.87 8.08
N THR A 257 -19.08 16.64 8.60
CA THR A 257 -19.96 15.54 8.16
C THR A 257 -20.94 16.03 7.10
N LEU A 258 -21.02 15.29 6.01
CA LEU A 258 -21.85 15.56 4.84
C LEU A 258 -22.69 14.32 4.52
N SER A 259 -23.98 14.54 4.24
CA SER A 259 -24.89 13.50 3.76
C SER A 259 -25.12 13.71 2.26
N GLY A 260 -24.99 12.65 1.46
CA GLY A 260 -25.18 12.71 0.02
C GLY A 260 -26.65 12.95 -0.36
N GLU A 261 -26.87 13.77 -1.38
CA GLU A 261 -28.17 14.06 -1.99
C GLU A 261 -28.20 13.59 -3.46
N LYS A 262 -29.40 13.52 -4.05
CA LYS A 262 -29.62 13.09 -5.45
C LYS A 262 -28.88 11.77 -5.74
N GLN A 263 -27.95 11.74 -6.69
CA GLN A 263 -27.20 10.53 -7.05
C GLN A 263 -26.32 9.98 -5.92
N PHE A 264 -25.99 10.79 -4.90
CA PHE A 264 -25.16 10.40 -3.75
C PHE A 264 -26.00 9.98 -2.53
N GLN A 265 -27.32 9.89 -2.66
CA GLN A 265 -28.19 9.45 -1.56
C GLN A 265 -27.76 8.07 -1.03
N GLY A 266 -27.69 7.94 0.30
CA GLY A 266 -27.23 6.74 0.98
C GLY A 266 -25.72 6.73 1.30
N PHE A 267 -24.97 7.76 0.93
CA PHE A 267 -23.60 7.96 1.38
C PHE A 267 -23.50 9.03 2.47
N GLU A 268 -22.61 8.81 3.42
CA GLU A 268 -22.17 9.82 4.38
C GLU A 268 -20.63 9.93 4.30
N LEU A 269 -20.15 11.17 4.30
CA LEU A 269 -18.72 11.48 4.32
C LEU A 269 -18.41 12.31 5.57
N GLU A 270 -17.29 12.01 6.21
CA GLU A 270 -16.68 12.88 7.21
C GLU A 270 -15.30 13.29 6.71
N VAL A 271 -15.19 14.54 6.27
CA VAL A 271 -13.92 15.12 5.79
C VAL A 271 -13.17 15.71 6.96
N ASN A 272 -11.98 15.20 7.22
CA ASN A 272 -11.16 15.52 8.39
C ASN A 272 -9.95 16.35 7.99
N TYR A 273 -9.64 17.37 8.79
CA TYR A 273 -8.45 18.21 8.66
C TYR A 273 -7.75 18.30 9.99
N GLN A 274 -6.48 17.92 10.04
CA GLN A 274 -5.67 17.96 11.24
C GLN A 274 -4.55 18.99 11.10
N ILE A 275 -4.44 19.83 12.12
CA ILE A 275 -3.38 20.81 12.25
C ILE A 275 -2.68 20.65 13.60
N HIS A 276 -1.36 20.52 13.56
CA HIS A 276 -0.53 20.28 14.74
C HIS A 276 -0.09 21.59 15.39
N ALA A 277 0.21 21.52 16.69
CA ALA A 277 0.93 22.58 17.39
C ALA A 277 2.38 22.68 16.89
N GLY A 278 3.02 23.83 17.10
CA GLY A 278 4.40 24.06 16.67
C GLY A 278 4.53 24.84 15.35
N GLY A 279 5.77 24.91 14.86
CA GLY A 279 6.14 25.67 13.66
C GLY A 279 6.03 24.90 12.34
N GLU A 280 5.51 23.68 12.36
CA GLU A 280 5.42 22.83 11.16
C GLU A 280 4.30 23.33 10.24
N PRO A 281 4.59 23.73 8.99
CA PRO A 281 3.57 24.19 8.04
C PRO A 281 2.87 23.00 7.39
N THR A 282 2.48 21.99 8.16
CA THR A 282 1.90 20.74 7.68
C THR A 282 0.44 20.62 8.08
N MET A 283 -0.38 20.12 7.17
CA MET A 283 -1.76 19.76 7.43
C MET A 283 -2.03 18.37 6.87
N ALA A 284 -2.66 17.53 7.69
CA ALA A 284 -3.14 16.22 7.25
C ALA A 284 -4.63 16.28 6.97
N LYS A 285 -5.08 15.40 6.06
CA LYS A 285 -6.47 15.26 5.69
C LYS A 285 -6.80 13.82 5.37
N TRP A 286 -7.98 13.38 5.76
CA TRP A 286 -8.51 12.07 5.41
C TRP A 286 -10.04 12.12 5.38
N ILE A 287 -10.64 11.01 4.97
CA ILE A 287 -12.09 10.91 4.82
C ILE A 287 -12.54 9.61 5.47
N TYR A 288 -13.57 9.70 6.30
CA TYR A 288 -14.39 8.52 6.58
C TYR A 288 -15.56 8.46 5.63
N LEU A 289 -15.81 7.28 5.09
CA LEU A 289 -16.90 6.98 4.18
C LEU A 289 -17.80 5.92 4.80
N VAL A 290 -19.10 6.19 4.85
CA VAL A 290 -20.14 5.21 5.19
C VAL A 290 -21.10 5.10 4.02
N SER A 291 -21.43 3.86 3.65
CA SER A 291 -22.51 3.57 2.71
C SER A 291 -23.65 2.87 3.44
N HIS A 292 -24.83 3.47 3.44
CA HIS A 292 -26.09 2.85 3.88
C HIS A 292 -26.79 2.06 2.76
N ARG A 293 -26.13 1.92 1.60
CA ARG A 293 -26.62 1.07 0.52
C ARG A 293 -26.30 -0.39 0.84
N PRO A 294 -27.16 -1.35 0.45
CA PRO A 294 -26.97 -2.77 0.74
C PRO A 294 -25.80 -3.41 -0.04
N THR A 295 -25.29 -2.72 -1.06
CA THR A 295 -24.20 -3.19 -1.92
C THR A 295 -22.84 -2.79 -1.37
N ARG A 296 -21.83 -3.66 -1.58
CA ARG A 296 -20.43 -3.33 -1.34
C ARG A 296 -19.86 -2.53 -2.52
N PHE A 297 -18.90 -1.66 -2.25
CA PHE A 297 -18.19 -0.90 -3.28
C PHE A 297 -16.69 -1.02 -3.10
N LEU A 298 -15.93 -1.00 -4.20
CA LEU A 298 -14.50 -0.88 -4.14
C LEU A 298 -14.10 0.57 -4.42
N VAL A 299 -13.33 1.17 -3.52
CA VAL A 299 -12.70 2.46 -3.78
C VAL A 299 -11.47 2.21 -4.65
N ASP A 300 -11.59 2.51 -5.93
CA ASP A 300 -10.50 2.37 -6.89
C ASP A 300 -9.51 3.52 -6.73
N LYS A 301 -10.00 4.75 -6.68
CA LYS A 301 -9.16 5.95 -6.68
C LYS A 301 -9.73 7.01 -5.76
N VAL A 302 -8.84 7.70 -5.07
CA VAL A 302 -9.16 8.85 -4.23
C VAL A 302 -8.21 9.98 -4.61
N ILE A 303 -8.75 11.07 -5.13
CA ILE A 303 -8.03 12.32 -5.30
C ILE A 303 -8.35 13.18 -4.08
N TYR A 304 -7.36 13.38 -3.21
CA TYR A 304 -7.54 14.14 -1.97
C TYR A 304 -7.47 15.63 -2.22
N GLU A 305 -6.61 16.02 -3.15
CA GLU A 305 -6.14 17.39 -3.27
C GLU A 305 -5.73 17.69 -4.71
N ARG A 306 -6.18 18.85 -5.20
CA ARG A 306 -5.73 19.47 -6.46
C ARG A 306 -5.39 20.93 -6.18
N TRP A 307 -4.12 21.29 -6.36
CA TRP A 307 -3.62 22.62 -6.03
C TRP A 307 -2.93 23.27 -7.19
N LYS A 308 -3.22 24.54 -7.42
CA LYS A 308 -2.43 25.42 -8.29
C LYS A 308 -1.67 26.41 -7.41
N PRO A 309 -0.35 26.21 -7.22
CA PRO A 309 0.46 27.15 -6.47
C PRO A 309 0.53 28.50 -7.20
N SER A 310 0.22 29.61 -6.52
CA SER A 310 0.30 30.94 -7.14
C SER A 310 1.75 31.38 -7.44
N PHE A 311 2.72 30.62 -6.92
CA PHE A 311 4.13 30.95 -6.94
C PHE A 311 5.00 29.97 -7.73
N ILE A 312 4.48 28.86 -8.29
CA ILE A 312 5.26 27.89 -9.07
C ILE A 312 4.89 28.02 -10.56
N PRO A 313 5.85 28.38 -11.45
CA PRO A 313 5.64 28.35 -12.90
C PRO A 313 5.50 26.93 -13.45
N ALA A 314 4.82 26.77 -14.60
CA ALA A 314 4.54 25.49 -15.25
C ALA A 314 5.77 24.64 -15.68
N LYS A 315 7.00 25.15 -15.56
CA LYS A 315 8.23 24.52 -16.09
C LYS A 315 9.28 24.13 -15.03
N GLU A 316 8.93 24.09 -13.75
CA GLU A 316 9.90 23.79 -12.69
C GLU A 316 10.06 22.29 -12.38
N LYS A 317 11.20 21.97 -11.77
CA LYS A 317 11.61 20.62 -11.42
C LYS A 317 10.76 20.10 -10.26
N SER A 318 10.38 18.84 -10.35
CA SER A 318 9.70 18.13 -9.28
C SER A 318 10.52 16.91 -8.89
N LEU A 319 10.76 16.75 -7.60
CA LEU A 319 11.37 15.55 -7.08
C LEU A 319 10.27 14.60 -6.63
N ARG A 320 10.18 13.46 -7.30
CA ARG A 320 9.37 12.33 -6.83
C ARG A 320 10.25 11.55 -5.87
N TYR A 321 9.71 11.29 -4.70
CA TYR A 321 10.34 10.38 -3.74
C TYR A 321 9.31 9.35 -3.37
N THR A 322 9.82 8.18 -3.05
CA THR A 322 9.04 7.03 -2.70
C THR A 322 9.69 6.30 -1.57
N SER A 323 8.83 5.68 -0.80
CA SER A 323 9.15 4.87 0.36
C SER A 323 8.30 3.62 0.27
N ALA A 324 8.59 2.67 1.16
CA ALA A 324 7.89 1.40 1.23
C ALA A 324 6.39 1.35 1.40
N HIS A 325 5.84 2.54 1.64
CA HIS A 325 4.47 2.69 2.03
C HIS A 325 3.85 3.94 1.42
N SER A 326 4.56 4.71 0.59
CA SER A 326 4.03 5.94 -0.03
C SER A 326 4.94 6.55 -1.09
N ALA A 327 4.33 7.16 -2.10
CA ALA A 327 4.94 8.08 -3.04
C ALA A 327 4.44 9.52 -2.81
N GLY A 328 5.37 10.47 -2.89
CA GLY A 328 5.06 11.87 -2.80
C GLY A 328 5.85 12.74 -3.77
N LEU A 329 5.52 14.02 -3.75
CA LEU A 329 6.07 15.03 -4.64
C LEU A 329 6.52 16.25 -3.85
N ALA A 330 7.80 16.61 -3.97
CA ALA A 330 8.31 17.91 -3.60
C ALA A 330 8.46 18.75 -4.87
N ASN A 331 7.69 19.84 -4.98
CA ASN A 331 7.74 20.76 -6.12
C ASN A 331 8.24 22.12 -5.67
N LEU A 332 9.31 22.62 -6.29
CA LEU A 332 10.04 23.82 -5.88
C LEU A 332 9.95 24.91 -6.95
N ASN A 333 9.72 26.16 -6.53
CA ASN A 333 10.17 27.33 -7.28
C ASN A 333 11.58 27.71 -6.83
N SER A 334 12.57 27.43 -7.68
CA SER A 334 13.98 27.68 -7.43
C SER A 334 14.30 29.18 -7.27
N GLY A 335 13.65 30.06 -8.04
CA GLY A 335 13.84 31.51 -7.97
C GLY A 335 13.32 32.15 -6.68
N LYS A 336 12.24 31.62 -6.11
CA LYS A 336 11.64 32.12 -4.85
C LYS A 336 12.07 31.33 -3.61
N ARG A 337 12.74 30.18 -3.78
CA ARG A 337 13.06 29.21 -2.72
C ARG A 337 11.82 28.84 -1.90
N GLN A 338 10.74 28.50 -2.59
CA GLN A 338 9.45 28.15 -2.01
C GLN A 338 8.87 26.95 -2.75
N GLY A 339 8.25 26.01 -2.04
CA GLY A 339 7.70 24.82 -2.64
C GLY A 339 6.52 24.24 -1.89
N VAL A 340 6.03 23.11 -2.38
CA VAL A 340 4.97 22.31 -1.78
C VAL A 340 5.42 20.87 -1.74
N MET A 341 5.31 20.27 -0.56
CA MET A 341 5.42 18.84 -0.35
C MET A 341 4.02 18.27 -0.23
N THR A 342 3.70 17.25 -1.01
CA THR A 342 2.43 16.52 -0.90
C THR A 342 2.63 15.02 -1.05
N THR A 343 1.83 14.23 -0.34
CA THR A 343 1.86 12.76 -0.38
C THR A 343 0.55 12.19 0.16
N VAL A 344 0.30 10.92 -0.13
CA VAL A 344 -0.73 10.14 0.54
C VAL A 344 -0.05 8.95 1.22
N LEU A 345 -0.38 8.71 2.49
CA LEU A 345 0.14 7.63 3.32
C LEU A 345 -0.54 6.30 2.94
N SER A 346 -0.23 5.81 1.74
CA SER A 346 -0.73 4.56 1.17
C SER A 346 0.32 3.96 0.22
N ARG A 347 0.48 2.63 0.20
CA ARG A 347 1.35 1.93 -0.76
C ARG A 347 0.99 2.17 -2.21
N SER A 348 -0.24 2.62 -2.47
CA SER A 348 -0.76 2.94 -3.79
C SER A 348 -0.84 4.44 -4.08
N SER A 349 -0.17 5.26 -3.28
CA SER A 349 -0.20 6.69 -3.49
C SER A 349 0.57 7.11 -4.72
N SER A 350 0.15 8.23 -5.29
CA SER A 350 0.89 8.95 -6.31
C SER A 350 0.65 10.44 -6.16
N ALA A 351 1.72 11.20 -6.37
CA ALA A 351 1.66 12.65 -6.43
C ALA A 351 2.42 13.11 -7.68
N PHE A 352 1.79 13.98 -8.47
CA PHE A 352 2.34 14.42 -9.75
C PHE A 352 1.83 15.80 -10.14
N THR A 353 2.49 16.41 -11.13
CA THR A 353 2.03 17.63 -11.78
C THR A 353 1.25 17.30 -13.05
N SER A 354 0.11 17.98 -13.25
CA SER A 354 -0.65 17.96 -14.49
C SER A 354 -0.93 19.40 -14.92
N GLY A 355 -0.23 19.86 -15.97
CA GLY A 355 -0.19 21.28 -16.31
C GLY A 355 0.38 22.12 -15.16
N GLU A 356 -0.44 23.01 -14.60
CA GLU A 356 -0.08 23.87 -13.46
C GLU A 356 -0.60 23.34 -12.11
N GLU A 357 -1.27 22.18 -12.11
CA GLU A 357 -1.83 21.57 -10.92
C GLU A 357 -0.88 20.55 -10.30
N ILE A 358 -0.85 20.51 -8.98
CA ILE A 358 -0.30 19.43 -8.16
C ILE A 358 -1.47 18.57 -7.70
N ILE A 359 -1.41 17.29 -8.02
CA ILE A 359 -2.45 16.30 -7.68
C ILE A 359 -1.84 15.31 -6.70
N ALA A 360 -2.55 15.06 -5.60
CA ALA A 360 -2.22 13.97 -4.67
C ALA A 360 -3.40 12.99 -4.61
N GLN A 361 -3.11 11.74 -4.98
CA GLN A 361 -4.11 10.69 -5.04
C GLN A 361 -3.56 9.38 -4.49
N ALA A 362 -4.46 8.45 -4.21
CA ALA A 362 -4.11 7.05 -3.99
C ALA A 362 -5.16 6.17 -4.65
N SER A 363 -4.74 4.97 -5.01
CA SER A 363 -5.67 3.94 -5.47
C SER A 363 -5.74 2.85 -4.40
N PRO A 364 -6.53 2.99 -3.33
CA PRO A 364 -6.34 2.16 -2.14
C PRO A 364 -6.97 0.76 -2.27
N GLY A 365 -7.86 0.55 -3.26
CA GLY A 365 -8.57 -0.73 -3.44
C GLY A 365 -9.43 -1.10 -2.23
N LEU A 366 -9.91 -0.12 -1.45
CA LEU A 366 -10.57 -0.37 -0.17
C LEU A 366 -12.01 -0.83 -0.38
N LEU A 367 -12.39 -1.88 0.34
CA LEU A 367 -13.76 -2.37 0.36
C LEU A 367 -14.62 -1.53 1.32
N VAL A 368 -15.66 -0.91 0.77
CA VAL A 368 -16.70 -0.23 1.54
C VAL A 368 -17.83 -1.23 1.78
N LYS A 369 -18.00 -1.63 3.04
CA LYS A 369 -19.07 -2.53 3.49
C LYS A 369 -20.29 -1.71 3.93
N PRO A 370 -21.53 -2.20 3.70
CA PRO A 370 -22.75 -1.53 4.18
C PRO A 370 -22.69 -1.22 5.67
N ASP A 371 -23.03 0.01 6.03
CA ASP A 371 -23.11 0.54 7.40
C ASP A 371 -21.81 0.46 8.23
N ILE A 372 -20.68 0.18 7.57
CA ILE A 372 -19.35 0.21 8.18
C ILE A 372 -18.66 1.51 7.80
N ARG A 373 -18.06 2.16 8.81
CA ARG A 373 -17.23 3.36 8.63
C ARG A 373 -15.85 2.96 8.12
N THR A 374 -15.58 3.25 6.85
CA THR A 374 -14.30 2.98 6.20
C THR A 374 -13.42 4.23 6.25
N GLU A 375 -12.20 4.10 6.77
CA GLU A 375 -11.18 5.16 6.76
C GLU A 375 -10.38 5.10 5.45
N LEU A 376 -10.32 6.20 4.71
CA LEU A 376 -9.46 6.33 3.55
C LEU A 376 -8.06 6.84 3.97
N PRO A 377 -6.98 6.52 3.22
CA PRO A 377 -5.63 6.95 3.53
C PRO A 377 -5.48 8.45 3.81
N HIS A 378 -4.46 8.81 4.60
CA HIS A 378 -4.23 10.21 4.97
C HIS A 378 -3.40 10.89 3.89
N SER A 379 -3.85 12.04 3.41
CA SER A 379 -3.04 12.94 2.60
C SER A 379 -2.34 13.98 3.48
N LEU A 380 -1.13 14.34 3.09
CA LEU A 380 -0.33 15.38 3.73
C LEU A 380 -0.04 16.47 2.72
N ILE A 381 -0.19 17.71 3.15
CA ILE A 381 0.26 18.87 2.38
C ILE A 381 1.06 19.82 3.24
N CYS A 382 2.18 20.28 2.70
CA CYS A 382 3.15 21.08 3.43
C CYS A 382 3.83 22.10 2.52
N PRO A 383 3.36 23.37 2.46
CA PRO A 383 4.12 24.45 1.84
C PRO A 383 5.40 24.73 2.63
N TYR A 384 6.54 24.85 1.95
CA TYR A 384 7.84 25.07 2.58
C TYR A 384 8.62 26.22 1.95
N THR A 385 9.59 26.74 2.71
CA THR A 385 10.61 27.68 2.25
C THR A 385 11.97 26.99 2.27
N GLY A 386 12.75 27.11 1.20
CA GLY A 386 14.07 26.49 1.10
C GLY A 386 14.23 25.73 -0.20
N SER A 387 14.92 24.60 -0.11
CA SER A 387 15.14 23.67 -1.23
C SER A 387 14.17 22.49 -1.16
N GLU A 388 14.16 21.64 -2.20
CA GLU A 388 13.37 20.40 -2.24
C GLU A 388 13.64 19.49 -1.02
N GLN A 389 14.89 19.43 -0.55
CA GLN A 389 15.27 18.68 0.66
C GLN A 389 14.56 19.17 1.92
N THR A 390 14.12 20.44 1.94
CA THR A 390 13.32 20.96 3.06
C THR A 390 11.94 20.29 3.10
N GLY A 391 11.33 20.09 1.92
CA GLY A 391 10.09 19.34 1.79
C GLY A 391 10.25 17.91 2.29
N GLU A 392 11.28 17.19 1.81
CA GLU A 392 11.59 15.81 2.23
C GLU A 392 11.80 15.70 3.73
N TRP A 393 12.54 16.63 4.31
CA TRP A 393 12.79 16.64 5.74
C TRP A 393 11.51 16.88 6.55
N LEU A 394 10.62 17.76 6.09
CA LEU A 394 9.30 17.98 6.72
C LEU A 394 8.42 16.72 6.66
N TYR A 395 8.50 15.96 5.57
CA TYR A 395 7.82 14.68 5.47
C TYR A 395 8.36 13.66 6.47
N GLN A 396 9.68 13.49 6.53
CA GLN A 396 10.33 12.58 7.49
C GLN A 396 10.02 12.97 8.93
N LEU A 397 10.00 14.26 9.25
CA LEU A 397 9.60 14.77 10.56
C LEU A 397 8.16 14.40 10.89
N TYR A 398 7.23 14.68 9.97
CA TYR A 398 5.82 14.37 10.18
C TYR A 398 5.61 12.86 10.44
N LEU A 399 6.24 12.01 9.62
CA LEU A 399 6.19 10.56 9.82
C LEU A 399 6.73 10.15 11.18
N GLY A 400 7.94 10.60 11.52
CA GLY A 400 8.62 10.22 12.75
C GLY A 400 7.92 10.70 14.02
N GLN A 401 7.19 11.82 13.95
CA GLN A 401 6.47 12.38 15.10
C GLN A 401 5.05 11.81 15.24
N TYR A 402 4.29 11.71 14.15
CA TYR A 402 2.84 11.51 14.23
C TYR A 402 2.35 10.20 13.61
N VAL A 403 3.18 9.49 12.85
CA VAL A 403 2.77 8.25 12.15
C VAL A 403 3.45 7.02 12.76
N VAL A 404 4.76 7.11 13.03
CA VAL A 404 5.52 6.02 13.63
C VAL A 404 5.06 5.81 15.07
N LYS A 405 4.43 4.66 15.33
CA LYS A 405 3.91 4.29 16.66
C LYS A 405 5.01 3.84 17.65
N GLY A 406 6.23 3.64 17.18
CA GLY A 406 7.35 3.25 18.03
C GLY A 406 7.71 4.36 19.02
N LYS A 407 7.88 4.03 20.31
CA LYS A 407 8.37 5.00 21.30
C LYS A 407 9.80 5.42 20.94
N PRO A 408 10.17 6.71 21.03
CA PRO A 408 11.55 7.13 20.90
C PRO A 408 12.47 6.31 21.82
N GLY A 409 13.46 5.62 21.23
CA GLY A 409 14.39 4.74 21.96
C GLY A 409 13.91 3.29 22.16
N ALA A 410 12.71 2.91 21.72
CA ALA A 410 12.27 1.52 21.72
C ALA A 410 12.94 0.70 20.60
N LEU A 411 13.19 1.33 19.45
CA LEU A 411 13.96 0.74 18.36
C LEU A 411 15.37 0.39 18.87
N PRO A 412 15.78 -0.89 18.85
CA PRO A 412 17.12 -1.24 19.25
C PRO A 412 18.11 -0.58 18.28
N LEU A 413 19.02 0.22 18.82
CA LEU A 413 20.10 0.84 18.05
C LEU A 413 21.00 -0.24 17.43
N THR A 414 21.12 -1.38 18.13
CA THR A 414 21.86 -2.56 17.69
C THR A 414 21.07 -3.82 18.00
N TYR A 415 20.87 -4.66 16.99
CA TYR A 415 20.32 -6.00 17.16
C TYR A 415 21.18 -7.02 16.42
N LEU A 416 21.24 -8.23 16.94
CA LEU A 416 21.83 -9.39 16.29
C LEU A 416 20.70 -10.26 15.75
N LEU A 417 20.68 -10.52 14.45
CA LEU A 417 19.73 -11.42 13.79
C LEU A 417 20.45 -12.71 13.37
N THR A 418 20.00 -13.85 13.87
CA THR A 418 20.58 -15.17 13.56
C THR A 418 19.83 -15.87 12.42
N GLY A 419 20.32 -17.00 11.89
CA GLY A 419 19.53 -17.86 10.99
C GLY A 419 19.46 -17.50 9.49
N PHE A 420 20.14 -16.43 9.05
CA PHE A 420 20.22 -16.04 7.62
C PHE A 420 21.52 -16.50 6.91
N HIS A 421 22.34 -17.32 7.57
CA HIS A 421 23.57 -17.90 7.00
C HIS A 421 23.46 -19.43 6.93
N GLU A 422 24.33 -20.08 6.16
CA GLU A 422 24.40 -21.54 5.93
C GLU A 422 24.56 -22.41 7.20
N LYS A 423 24.52 -21.81 8.40
CA LYS A 423 24.63 -22.51 9.68
C LYS A 423 23.26 -22.82 10.28
N PRO A 424 23.09 -23.99 10.91
CA PRO A 424 21.81 -24.39 11.49
C PRO A 424 21.46 -23.51 12.69
N ASN A 425 20.30 -22.86 12.63
CA ASN A 425 19.81 -21.97 13.70
C ASN A 425 19.37 -22.76 14.96
N THR A 426 20.34 -23.17 15.77
CA THR A 426 20.14 -24.03 16.95
C THR A 426 20.42 -23.30 18.26
N ALA A 427 19.90 -23.84 19.37
CA ALA A 427 20.19 -23.35 20.72
C ALA A 427 21.69 -23.34 21.01
N GLN A 428 22.42 -24.40 20.65
CA GLN A 428 23.86 -24.51 20.91
C GLN A 428 24.64 -23.37 20.25
N GLU A 429 24.38 -23.10 18.97
CA GLU A 429 25.09 -22.06 18.22
C GLU A 429 24.71 -20.66 18.69
N ASN A 430 23.45 -20.42 19.00
CA ASN A 430 22.98 -19.12 19.43
C ASN A 430 23.38 -18.81 20.89
N GLU A 431 23.40 -19.81 21.78
CA GLU A 431 23.84 -19.62 23.17
C GLU A 431 25.31 -19.21 23.25
N ALA A 432 26.16 -19.74 22.36
CA ALA A 432 27.56 -19.35 22.27
C ALA A 432 27.76 -17.87 21.86
N GLN A 433 26.77 -17.27 21.20
CA GLN A 433 26.82 -15.87 20.76
C GLN A 433 26.32 -14.89 21.82
N ILE A 434 25.54 -15.34 22.80
CA ILE A 434 24.94 -14.48 23.84
C ILE A 434 26.00 -13.66 24.60
N PRO A 435 27.09 -14.25 25.13
CA PRO A 435 28.09 -13.47 25.87
C PRO A 435 28.81 -12.45 24.99
N VAL A 436 29.09 -12.81 23.73
CA VAL A 436 29.76 -11.94 22.76
C VAL A 436 28.87 -10.76 22.40
N ALA A 437 27.58 -11.00 22.13
CA ALA A 437 26.61 -9.96 21.85
C ALA A 437 26.49 -8.97 23.03
N ALA A 438 26.45 -9.49 24.27
CA ALA A 438 26.43 -8.67 25.47
C ALA A 438 27.72 -7.84 25.65
N GLU A 439 28.89 -8.42 25.40
CA GLU A 439 30.18 -7.72 25.49
C GLU A 439 30.31 -6.60 24.42
N LEU A 440 29.77 -6.82 23.22
CA LEU A 440 29.73 -5.83 22.15
C LEU A 440 28.69 -4.71 22.37
N GLY A 441 27.85 -4.82 23.40
CA GLY A 441 26.79 -3.85 23.67
C GLY A 441 25.61 -3.94 22.70
N ILE A 442 25.37 -5.11 22.10
CA ILE A 442 24.12 -5.40 21.37
C ILE A 442 22.94 -5.27 22.35
N GLN A 443 21.84 -4.66 21.92
CA GLN A 443 20.67 -4.47 22.79
C GLN A 443 19.66 -5.59 22.66
N THR A 444 19.46 -6.12 21.45
CA THR A 444 18.46 -7.16 21.18
C THR A 444 19.07 -8.35 20.46
N PHE A 445 18.81 -9.55 20.97
CA PHE A 445 19.10 -10.81 20.31
C PHE A 445 17.84 -11.32 19.62
N VAL A 446 17.84 -11.39 18.29
CA VAL A 446 16.72 -11.83 17.47
C VAL A 446 17.02 -13.19 16.87
N VAL A 447 16.18 -14.17 17.19
CA VAL A 447 16.26 -15.50 16.56
C VAL A 447 15.58 -15.44 15.20
N GLY A 448 16.37 -15.57 14.12
CA GLY A 448 15.85 -15.54 12.74
C GLY A 448 15.29 -16.88 12.27
N LYS A 449 15.16 -17.06 10.95
CA LYS A 449 14.60 -18.28 10.33
C LYS A 449 15.24 -19.59 10.83
N GLY A 450 14.41 -20.61 11.08
CA GLY A 450 14.86 -21.97 11.41
C GLY A 450 14.64 -22.40 12.86
N TRP A 451 14.04 -21.55 13.69
CA TRP A 451 13.62 -21.93 15.06
C TRP A 451 12.37 -22.81 15.09
N GLN A 452 11.61 -22.76 13.99
CA GLN A 452 10.30 -23.35 13.86
C GLN A 452 10.32 -24.72 13.16
N THR A 453 9.27 -25.50 13.37
CA THR A 453 8.94 -26.71 12.59
C THR A 453 7.43 -26.74 12.30
N THR A 454 6.99 -27.65 11.42
CA THR A 454 5.58 -28.01 11.28
C THR A 454 5.17 -29.04 12.34
N LEU A 455 3.86 -29.18 12.59
CA LEU A 455 3.34 -30.25 13.46
C LEU A 455 3.55 -31.65 12.87
N THR A 456 3.86 -31.75 11.58
CA THR A 456 4.26 -32.97 10.87
C THR A 456 5.78 -33.23 10.91
N GLY A 457 6.58 -32.28 11.39
CA GLY A 457 8.01 -32.45 11.65
C GLY A 457 8.95 -31.94 10.57
N GLU A 458 8.48 -31.16 9.59
CA GLU A 458 9.33 -30.44 8.64
C GLU A 458 10.09 -29.33 9.38
N ARG A 459 11.43 -29.44 9.45
CA ARG A 459 12.26 -28.44 10.11
C ARG A 459 12.37 -27.18 9.27
N GLY A 460 12.23 -26.02 9.90
CA GLY A 460 12.21 -24.74 9.21
C GLY A 460 10.92 -24.47 8.43
N GLY A 461 9.93 -25.37 8.51
CA GLY A 461 8.66 -25.22 7.81
C GLY A 461 7.81 -24.07 8.33
N TYR A 462 6.86 -23.62 7.51
CA TYR A 462 6.02 -22.45 7.74
C TYR A 462 4.59 -22.85 8.12
N GLY A 463 3.86 -21.94 8.77
CA GLY A 463 2.43 -22.04 9.01
C GLY A 463 2.02 -22.62 10.37
N ASP A 464 2.67 -23.66 10.89
CA ASP A 464 2.31 -24.14 12.23
C ASP A 464 3.04 -23.37 13.35
N TRP A 465 4.20 -22.77 13.03
CA TRP A 465 4.99 -21.89 13.90
C TRP A 465 5.23 -22.44 15.31
N VAL A 466 5.55 -23.73 15.41
CA VAL A 466 5.91 -24.40 16.67
C VAL A 466 7.42 -24.50 16.82
N THR A 467 7.94 -24.45 18.06
CA THR A 467 9.39 -24.59 18.29
C THR A 467 9.90 -25.97 17.86
N ASP A 468 10.94 -26.01 17.04
CA ASP A 468 11.66 -27.24 16.75
C ASP A 468 12.44 -27.69 18.00
N ARG A 469 11.97 -28.76 18.64
CA ARG A 469 12.60 -29.36 19.83
C ARG A 469 13.93 -30.04 19.53
N VAL A 470 14.31 -30.25 18.27
CA VAL A 470 15.66 -30.72 17.95
C VAL A 470 16.64 -29.56 17.88
N ALA A 471 16.25 -28.44 17.26
CA ALA A 471 17.05 -27.23 17.25
C ALA A 471 17.12 -26.56 18.64
N TYR A 472 16.02 -26.60 19.40
CA TYR A 472 15.88 -26.06 20.75
C TYR A 472 15.30 -27.12 21.70
N PRO A 473 16.12 -28.05 22.24
CA PRO A 473 15.67 -29.13 23.14
C PRO A 473 14.83 -28.66 24.31
N ASP A 474 15.28 -27.62 25.00
CA ASP A 474 14.57 -27.04 26.14
C ASP A 474 13.47 -26.05 25.73
N GLY A 475 13.34 -25.79 24.43
CA GLY A 475 12.38 -24.85 23.83
C GLY A 475 12.86 -23.40 23.83
N LEU A 476 12.20 -22.56 23.03
CA LEU A 476 12.55 -21.15 22.91
C LEU A 476 12.33 -20.37 24.20
N SER A 477 11.41 -20.79 25.07
CA SER A 477 11.14 -20.12 26.35
C SER A 477 12.34 -20.19 27.30
N MET A 478 13.06 -21.31 27.31
CA MET A 478 14.31 -21.44 28.07
C MET A 478 15.45 -20.66 27.42
N PHE A 479 15.52 -20.66 26.09
CA PHE A 479 16.51 -19.86 25.38
C PHE A 479 16.31 -18.34 25.61
N SER A 480 15.07 -17.86 25.54
CA SER A 480 14.75 -16.44 25.77
C SER A 480 15.05 -16.01 27.21
N LEU A 481 14.90 -16.91 28.19
CA LEU A 481 15.35 -16.69 29.56
C LEU A 481 16.87 -16.45 29.62
N LYS A 482 17.69 -17.31 28.99
CA LYS A 482 19.16 -17.16 28.95
C LYS A 482 19.59 -15.84 28.32
N VAL A 483 18.96 -15.44 27.21
CA VAL A 483 19.21 -14.14 26.55
C VAL A 483 18.95 -12.99 27.52
N ARG A 484 17.82 -13.02 28.24
CA ARG A 484 17.44 -11.96 29.19
C ARG A 484 18.30 -11.96 30.45
N GLU A 485 18.78 -13.12 30.92
CA GLU A 485 19.74 -13.21 32.03
C GLU A 485 21.06 -12.51 31.68
N ALA A 486 21.49 -12.56 30.42
CA ALA A 486 22.62 -11.82 29.88
C ALA A 486 22.33 -10.32 29.62
N LYS A 487 21.17 -9.81 30.06
CA LYS A 487 20.72 -8.41 29.92
C LYS A 487 20.48 -7.96 28.47
N LEU A 488 20.26 -8.91 27.56
CA LEU A 488 19.80 -8.64 26.20
C LEU A 488 18.28 -8.70 26.13
N ASN A 489 17.68 -7.87 25.27
CA ASN A 489 16.29 -8.04 24.86
C ASN A 489 16.16 -9.26 23.94
N PHE A 490 14.98 -9.88 23.91
CA PHE A 490 14.71 -11.03 23.05
C PHE A 490 13.76 -10.64 21.91
N GLY A 491 14.09 -11.07 20.69
CA GLY A 491 13.24 -10.93 19.52
C GLY A 491 13.13 -12.19 18.68
N LEU A 492 12.15 -12.20 17.78
CA LEU A 492 11.83 -13.35 16.95
C LEU A 492 11.52 -12.91 15.50
N TRP A 493 11.94 -13.70 14.52
CA TRP A 493 11.54 -13.57 13.13
C TRP A 493 10.36 -14.49 12.78
N LEU A 494 9.49 -14.05 11.87
CA LEU A 494 8.41 -14.86 11.31
C LEU A 494 7.96 -14.36 9.92
N ALA A 495 7.22 -15.20 9.17
CA ALA A 495 6.67 -14.87 7.85
C ALA A 495 5.17 -15.26 7.73
N PRO A 496 4.23 -14.43 8.23
CA PRO A 496 2.81 -14.80 8.45
C PRO A 496 2.07 -15.30 7.22
N ASN A 497 2.52 -14.89 6.04
CA ASN A 497 1.87 -15.13 4.77
C ASN A 497 2.28 -16.51 4.20
N ARG A 498 3.40 -17.09 4.63
CA ARG A 498 3.91 -18.37 4.11
C ARG A 498 3.40 -19.57 4.91
N VAL A 499 3.27 -20.70 4.23
CA VAL A 499 2.91 -21.98 4.84
C VAL A 499 3.57 -23.17 4.12
N SER A 500 3.91 -24.22 4.86
CA SER A 500 4.39 -25.49 4.30
C SER A 500 3.24 -26.39 3.86
N ARG A 501 3.45 -27.16 2.77
CA ARG A 501 2.45 -28.06 2.19
C ARG A 501 1.95 -29.13 3.16
N ASP A 502 2.85 -29.64 3.99
CA ASP A 502 2.57 -30.69 4.96
C ASP A 502 2.12 -30.13 6.31
N SER A 503 2.03 -28.81 6.48
CA SER A 503 1.57 -28.19 7.73
C SER A 503 0.16 -28.65 8.11
N LYS A 504 -0.10 -28.74 9.42
CA LYS A 504 -1.44 -29.07 9.90
C LYS A 504 -2.45 -27.98 9.51
N ALA A 505 -2.02 -26.72 9.46
CA ALA A 505 -2.85 -25.63 8.96
C ALA A 505 -3.37 -25.90 7.54
N VAL A 506 -2.54 -26.42 6.63
CA VAL A 506 -2.98 -26.77 5.26
C VAL A 506 -3.86 -28.02 5.25
N ALA A 507 -3.56 -29.02 6.07
CA ALA A 507 -4.35 -30.25 6.14
C ALA A 507 -5.76 -30.00 6.70
N ASP A 508 -5.89 -29.19 7.75
CA ASP A 508 -7.16 -28.89 8.41
C ASP A 508 -7.95 -27.78 7.69
N HIS A 509 -7.26 -26.81 7.09
CA HIS A 509 -7.85 -25.63 6.44
C HIS A 509 -7.26 -25.37 5.04
N PRO A 510 -7.43 -26.30 4.08
CA PRO A 510 -6.97 -26.10 2.70
C PRO A 510 -7.70 -24.96 1.99
N ASP A 511 -8.83 -24.51 2.53
CA ASP A 511 -9.58 -23.36 2.08
C ASP A 511 -8.88 -22.03 2.40
N TRP A 512 -7.93 -21.95 3.33
CA TRP A 512 -7.23 -20.71 3.65
C TRP A 512 -6.18 -20.27 2.62
N LEU A 513 -5.79 -21.18 1.73
CA LEU A 513 -4.76 -20.93 0.72
C LEU A 513 -5.24 -19.96 -0.37
N ILE A 514 -4.31 -19.16 -0.90
CA ILE A 514 -4.58 -18.37 -2.10
C ILE A 514 -4.87 -19.32 -3.27
N LYS A 515 -6.00 -19.06 -3.96
CA LYS A 515 -6.41 -19.76 -5.17
C LYS A 515 -6.38 -18.84 -6.38
N ARG A 516 -5.90 -19.37 -7.50
CA ARG A 516 -5.91 -18.73 -8.82
C ARG A 516 -7.27 -18.87 -9.50
N ALA A 517 -7.43 -18.17 -10.62
CA ALA A 517 -8.69 -18.09 -11.38
C ALA A 517 -9.20 -19.44 -11.90
N ASP A 518 -8.27 -20.33 -12.26
CA ASP A 518 -8.53 -21.68 -12.75
C ASP A 518 -8.79 -22.70 -11.62
N GLY A 519 -8.84 -22.23 -10.37
CA GLY A 519 -9.01 -23.06 -9.18
C GLY A 519 -7.75 -23.80 -8.75
N THR A 520 -6.63 -23.63 -9.45
CA THR A 520 -5.33 -24.14 -9.00
C THR A 520 -4.90 -23.40 -7.74
N LYS A 521 -4.29 -24.14 -6.82
CA LYS A 521 -3.59 -23.53 -5.70
C LYS A 521 -2.31 -22.91 -6.27
N LEU A 522 -1.84 -21.81 -5.69
CA LEU A 522 -0.63 -21.12 -6.16
C LEU A 522 0.66 -21.98 -6.15
N GLU A 523 0.54 -23.22 -5.66
CA GLU A 523 1.56 -24.25 -5.56
C GLU A 523 1.79 -25.08 -6.84
N ASP A 524 0.94 -24.97 -7.87
CA ASP A 524 0.96 -25.90 -9.02
C ASP A 524 1.99 -25.56 -10.11
N ASN A 525 2.77 -24.49 -9.95
CA ASN A 525 3.92 -24.25 -10.81
C ASN A 525 5.10 -25.06 -10.29
N ASN A 526 5.36 -26.21 -10.91
CA ASN A 526 6.61 -26.96 -10.83
C ASN A 526 7.81 -26.12 -11.33
N ALA A 527 8.10 -24.98 -10.71
CA ALA A 527 9.46 -24.46 -10.68
C ALA A 527 10.22 -25.38 -9.75
N THR A 528 10.83 -26.39 -10.35
CA THR A 528 11.70 -27.36 -9.70
C THR A 528 12.64 -26.67 -8.71
N ILE A 529 12.81 -27.30 -7.55
CA ILE A 529 13.68 -26.99 -6.41
C ILE A 529 15.14 -26.61 -6.79
N GLU A 530 15.53 -26.77 -8.07
CA GLU A 530 16.92 -26.72 -8.51
C GLU A 530 17.43 -25.34 -8.95
N ASP A 531 16.58 -24.35 -9.26
CA ASP A 531 17.10 -23.09 -9.85
C ASP A 531 17.41 -21.98 -8.84
N TYR A 532 16.98 -22.05 -7.58
CA TYR A 532 17.41 -21.08 -6.55
C TYR A 532 17.23 -21.66 -5.13
N PRO A 533 18.30 -21.86 -4.34
CA PRO A 533 18.18 -22.33 -2.95
C PRO A 533 17.52 -21.30 -1.99
N TYR A 534 17.16 -20.11 -2.50
CA TYR A 534 16.51 -19.03 -1.75
C TYR A 534 15.23 -18.50 -2.43
N SER A 535 14.68 -19.18 -3.44
CA SER A 535 13.42 -18.71 -4.04
C SER A 535 12.26 -18.98 -3.09
N HIS A 536 11.69 -17.89 -2.58
CA HIS A 536 10.48 -17.89 -1.76
C HIS A 536 9.23 -18.35 -2.55
N SER A 537 9.38 -18.83 -3.79
CA SER A 537 8.31 -19.33 -4.67
C SER A 537 7.93 -20.80 -4.41
N ALA A 538 8.66 -21.54 -3.57
CA ALA A 538 8.41 -22.96 -3.32
C ALA A 538 7.34 -23.27 -2.25
N TYR A 539 6.93 -22.27 -1.45
CA TYR A 539 5.97 -22.43 -0.36
C TYR A 539 4.61 -21.83 -0.69
N PRO A 540 3.50 -22.56 -0.42
CA PRO A 540 2.17 -21.99 -0.52
C PRO A 540 1.98 -20.67 0.24
N ALA A 541 0.98 -19.95 -0.24
CA ALA A 541 0.58 -18.65 0.24
C ALA A 541 -0.78 -18.73 0.95
N MET A 542 -0.88 -18.17 2.14
CA MET A 542 -2.16 -18.02 2.85
C MET A 542 -2.87 -16.73 2.42
N CYS A 543 -4.17 -16.82 2.12
CA CYS A 543 -5.00 -15.66 1.95
C CYS A 543 -5.32 -15.09 3.34
N LEU A 544 -4.71 -13.96 3.71
CA LEU A 544 -4.86 -13.37 5.05
C LEU A 544 -6.33 -13.18 5.50
N PRO A 545 -7.27 -12.73 4.64
CA PRO A 545 -8.68 -12.56 5.00
C PRO A 545 -9.52 -13.86 4.97
N SER A 546 -8.96 -15.03 4.71
CA SER A 546 -9.69 -16.32 4.70
C SER A 546 -10.10 -16.82 6.09
N GLY A 547 -9.69 -16.13 7.16
CA GLY A 547 -9.75 -16.59 8.54
C GLY A 547 -8.38 -16.95 9.12
N TRP A 548 -7.39 -17.22 8.24
CA TRP A 548 -6.01 -17.48 8.60
C TRP A 548 -5.42 -16.45 9.57
N MET A 549 -5.44 -15.16 9.20
CA MET A 549 -4.75 -14.13 9.97
C MET A 549 -5.35 -13.99 11.37
N SER A 550 -6.67 -14.13 11.51
CA SER A 550 -7.34 -14.07 12.82
C SER A 550 -6.88 -15.20 13.75
N SER A 551 -6.76 -16.42 13.22
CA SER A 551 -6.28 -17.60 13.94
C SER A 551 -4.78 -17.46 14.30
N PHE A 552 -3.95 -17.21 13.29
CA PHE A 552 -2.50 -17.07 13.43
C PHE A 552 -2.13 -15.97 14.43
N SER A 553 -2.76 -14.79 14.33
CA SER A 553 -2.44 -13.65 15.21
C SER A 553 -2.72 -13.95 16.68
N LEU A 554 -3.74 -14.78 16.99
CA LEU A 554 -4.05 -15.13 18.38
C LEU A 554 -2.96 -16.02 18.97
N SER A 555 -2.60 -17.08 18.26
CA SER A 555 -1.55 -18.03 18.69
C SER A 555 -0.19 -17.36 18.79
N MET A 556 0.18 -16.55 17.80
CA MET A 556 1.46 -15.84 17.79
C MET A 556 1.56 -14.81 18.92
N ALA A 557 0.49 -14.06 19.21
CA ALA A 557 0.48 -13.13 20.32
C ALA A 557 0.68 -13.83 21.68
N ALA A 558 0.06 -15.01 21.87
CA ALA A 558 0.26 -15.80 23.09
C ALA A 558 1.70 -16.31 23.19
N PHE A 559 2.26 -16.81 22.09
CA PHE A 559 3.63 -17.32 22.03
C PHE A 559 4.66 -16.22 22.32
N LEU A 560 4.53 -15.04 21.72
CA LEU A 560 5.44 -13.91 21.98
C LEU A 560 5.39 -13.44 23.45
N ARG A 561 4.22 -13.53 24.12
CA ARG A 561 4.13 -13.25 25.57
C ARG A 561 4.90 -14.27 26.39
N GLU A 562 4.78 -15.56 26.07
CA GLU A 562 5.53 -16.63 26.73
C GLU A 562 7.04 -16.38 26.65
N LEU A 563 7.53 -15.97 25.48
CA LEU A 563 8.95 -15.67 25.26
C LEU A 563 9.42 -14.37 25.90
N SER A 564 8.51 -13.53 26.42
CA SER A 564 8.80 -12.14 26.83
C SER A 564 9.48 -11.35 25.71
N ALA A 565 9.05 -11.55 24.47
CA ALA A 565 9.64 -10.89 23.31
C ALA A 565 9.33 -9.38 23.31
N THR A 566 10.30 -8.58 22.89
CA THR A 566 10.20 -7.13 22.72
C THR A 566 10.42 -6.69 21.27
N THR A 567 10.84 -7.60 20.41
CA THR A 567 11.10 -7.31 19.00
C THR A 567 10.56 -8.42 18.12
N LEU A 568 9.87 -8.05 17.06
CA LEU A 568 9.36 -8.95 16.04
C LEU A 568 9.88 -8.49 14.68
N ILE A 569 10.58 -9.36 13.98
CA ILE A 569 10.91 -9.15 12.56
C ILE A 569 9.89 -9.93 11.76
N THR A 570 9.18 -9.24 10.86
CA THR A 570 8.18 -9.86 10.01
C THR A 570 8.67 -9.82 8.58
N GLU A 571 8.86 -10.98 7.98
CA GLU A 571 9.18 -11.13 6.58
C GLU A 571 7.92 -11.46 5.76
N GLY A 572 7.96 -11.06 4.50
CA GLY A 572 6.91 -11.38 3.54
C GLY A 572 5.88 -10.28 3.42
N ASN A 573 5.68 -9.83 2.18
CA ASN A 573 4.61 -8.90 1.84
C ASN A 573 3.28 -9.65 1.73
N PRO A 574 2.14 -8.98 1.99
CA PRO A 574 0.84 -9.41 1.44
C PRO A 574 1.03 -9.85 0.00
N PHE A 575 0.52 -11.02 -0.37
CA PHE A 575 0.79 -11.56 -1.71
C PHE A 575 0.14 -10.68 -2.77
N GLU A 576 0.95 -10.33 -3.75
CA GLU A 576 0.55 -9.57 -4.93
C GLU A 576 -0.38 -10.40 -5.84
N ASP A 577 -0.34 -11.74 -5.73
CA ASP A 577 -1.22 -12.62 -6.46
C ASP A 577 -2.66 -12.52 -5.95
N VAL A 578 -3.55 -12.18 -6.88
CA VAL A 578 -4.92 -11.84 -6.56
C VAL A 578 -5.71 -13.12 -6.28
N CYS A 579 -6.00 -13.40 -5.01
CA CYS A 579 -6.87 -14.51 -4.66
C CYS A 579 -8.24 -14.34 -5.35
N LEU A 580 -8.72 -15.41 -5.99
CA LEU A 580 -9.97 -15.44 -6.75
C LEU A 580 -11.00 -16.40 -6.16
N ASP A 581 -10.80 -16.81 -4.90
CA ASP A 581 -11.78 -17.61 -4.18
C ASP A 581 -12.95 -16.70 -3.73
N PRO A 582 -14.17 -16.87 -4.26
CA PRO A 582 -15.33 -16.06 -3.87
C PRO A 582 -15.80 -16.33 -2.43
N THR A 583 -15.29 -17.38 -1.77
CA THR A 583 -15.61 -17.68 -0.36
C THR A 583 -14.78 -16.88 0.63
N HIS A 584 -13.69 -16.24 0.19
CA HIS A 584 -12.83 -15.43 1.06
C HIS A 584 -13.40 -14.03 1.25
N GLU A 585 -13.01 -13.38 2.36
CA GLU A 585 -13.56 -12.07 2.73
C GLU A 585 -12.93 -10.87 1.97
N HIS A 586 -12.86 -10.96 0.65
CA HIS A 586 -12.42 -9.86 -0.22
C HIS A 586 -13.21 -9.84 -1.55
N PRO A 587 -13.29 -8.70 -2.25
CA PRO A 587 -13.82 -8.68 -3.61
C PRO A 587 -12.89 -9.45 -4.53
N LEU A 588 -13.46 -10.11 -5.54
CA LEU A 588 -12.68 -10.74 -6.60
C LEU A 588 -11.81 -9.69 -7.29
N LEU A 589 -10.59 -10.07 -7.66
CA LEU A 589 -9.57 -9.20 -8.23
C LEU A 589 -9.00 -8.09 -7.30
N HIS A 590 -9.44 -8.04 -6.04
CA HIS A 590 -8.99 -7.00 -5.10
C HIS A 590 -8.61 -7.58 -3.73
N ALA A 591 -8.06 -8.79 -3.72
CA ALA A 591 -7.65 -9.50 -2.49
C ALA A 591 -6.58 -8.75 -1.70
N LEU A 592 -5.67 -8.06 -2.39
CA LEU A 592 -4.52 -7.43 -1.78
C LEU A 592 -4.87 -6.32 -0.79
N SER A 593 -5.87 -5.49 -1.09
CA SER A 593 -6.32 -4.45 -0.15
C SER A 593 -6.91 -5.05 1.12
N ALA A 594 -7.64 -6.16 1.01
CA ALA A 594 -8.11 -6.91 2.18
C ALA A 594 -6.96 -7.58 2.93
N GLN A 595 -5.93 -8.07 2.23
CA GLN A 595 -4.72 -8.60 2.86
C GLN A 595 -3.95 -7.50 3.62
N GLU A 596 -3.83 -6.29 3.07
CA GLU A 596 -3.23 -5.14 3.76
C GLU A 596 -4.02 -4.75 5.04
N GLU A 597 -5.35 -4.79 4.98
CA GLU A 597 -6.20 -4.58 6.17
C GLU A 597 -5.91 -5.64 7.26
N GLN A 598 -5.85 -6.92 6.88
CA GLN A 598 -5.52 -8.00 7.82
C GLN A 598 -4.09 -7.86 8.38
N TRP A 599 -3.14 -7.38 7.57
CA TRP A 599 -1.79 -7.10 8.02
C TRP A 599 -1.75 -5.97 9.06
N LYS A 600 -2.53 -4.90 8.85
CA LYS A 600 -2.70 -3.83 9.85
C LYS A 600 -3.26 -4.38 11.16
N LEU A 601 -4.31 -5.20 11.12
CA LEU A 601 -4.89 -5.80 12.32
C LEU A 601 -3.90 -6.73 13.05
N PHE A 602 -3.11 -7.50 12.30
CA PHE A 602 -2.03 -8.31 12.85
C PHE A 602 -1.00 -7.45 13.60
N THR A 603 -0.46 -6.42 12.95
CA THR A 603 0.56 -5.54 13.58
C THR A 603 0.01 -4.81 14.80
N GLU A 604 -1.24 -4.34 14.79
CA GLU A 604 -1.90 -3.74 15.95
C GLU A 604 -2.02 -4.73 17.12
N LYS A 605 -2.39 -5.98 16.84
CA LYS A 605 -2.44 -7.04 17.86
C LYS A 605 -1.05 -7.36 18.41
N MET A 606 -0.03 -7.41 17.57
CA MET A 606 1.36 -7.65 18.00
C MET A 606 1.89 -6.51 18.88
N HIS A 607 1.59 -5.25 18.56
CA HIS A 607 1.91 -4.12 19.46
C HIS A 607 1.24 -4.26 20.84
N GLY A 608 0.08 -4.90 20.92
CA GLY A 608 -0.60 -5.22 22.19
C GLY A 608 0.01 -6.38 22.99
N VAL A 609 1.08 -7.02 22.51
CA VAL A 609 1.80 -8.08 23.24
C VAL A 609 2.59 -7.50 24.41
N ASN A 610 3.26 -6.37 24.19
CA ASN A 610 4.12 -5.70 25.17
C ASN A 610 4.20 -4.20 24.82
N ASP A 611 4.15 -3.32 25.82
CA ASP A 611 4.26 -1.86 25.68
C ASP A 611 5.56 -1.36 25.02
N SER A 612 6.59 -2.22 24.97
CA SER A 612 7.87 -1.97 24.31
C SER A 612 8.05 -2.76 23.01
N MET A 613 7.01 -3.42 22.50
CA MET A 613 7.09 -4.22 21.27
C MET A 613 7.47 -3.35 20.07
N VAL A 614 8.59 -3.70 19.44
CA VAL A 614 9.04 -3.15 18.16
C VAL A 614 8.78 -4.17 17.06
N ILE A 615 8.11 -3.74 15.99
CA ILE A 615 7.90 -4.55 14.79
C ILE A 615 8.75 -3.95 13.69
N ILE A 616 9.63 -4.77 13.11
CA ILE A 616 10.47 -4.43 11.96
C ILE A 616 9.92 -5.21 10.78
N GLY A 617 9.36 -4.50 9.80
CA GLY A 617 8.93 -5.11 8.55
C GLY A 617 10.11 -5.25 7.61
N GLU A 618 10.47 -6.48 7.28
CA GLU A 618 11.34 -6.79 6.15
C GLU A 618 10.42 -7.10 4.96
N GLY A 619 10.10 -6.05 4.20
CA GLY A 619 9.56 -6.27 2.87
C GLY A 619 10.65 -6.95 2.06
N LEU A 620 10.38 -8.15 1.54
CA LEU A 620 11.15 -8.58 0.38
C LEU A 620 10.92 -7.48 -0.66
N ASP A 621 12.00 -6.88 -1.15
CA ASP A 621 12.02 -6.46 -2.54
C ASP A 621 11.58 -7.70 -3.31
N ASN A 622 10.28 -7.83 -3.56
CA ASN A 622 9.81 -8.62 -4.68
C ASN A 622 10.24 -7.86 -5.91
N GLY A 623 11.56 -7.78 -6.12
CA GLY A 623 12.06 -8.02 -7.44
C GLY A 623 11.42 -9.31 -7.90
N THR A 624 10.35 -9.18 -8.69
CA THR A 624 10.57 -9.54 -10.08
C THR A 624 11.88 -8.90 -10.49
N ASP A 625 12.97 -9.63 -10.26
CA ASP A 625 14.22 -9.34 -10.88
C ASP A 625 13.89 -9.46 -12.37
N LEU A 626 13.64 -8.32 -13.00
CA LEU A 626 13.99 -8.08 -14.39
C LEU A 626 15.53 -8.19 -14.45
N ALA A 627 16.06 -9.37 -14.13
CA ALA A 627 17.42 -9.79 -14.40
C ALA A 627 17.51 -9.94 -15.91
N GLY A 628 17.67 -8.81 -16.60
CA GLY A 628 17.66 -8.78 -18.06
C GLY A 628 17.77 -7.43 -18.75
N VAL A 629 18.00 -6.30 -18.06
CA VAL A 629 18.22 -5.01 -18.75
C VAL A 629 19.54 -4.36 -18.34
N GLU A 630 20.65 -4.95 -18.79
CA GLU A 630 21.85 -4.18 -19.10
C GLU A 630 21.59 -3.35 -20.37
N GLY A 631 21.57 -2.01 -20.27
CA GLY A 631 21.60 -1.14 -21.45
C GLY A 631 20.78 0.14 -21.33
N SER A 632 21.44 1.21 -20.91
CA SER A 632 21.19 2.61 -21.31
C SER A 632 19.76 3.05 -21.67
N ASP A 633 18.96 3.43 -20.66
CA ASP A 633 18.24 4.72 -20.68
C ASP A 633 17.61 5.01 -19.30
N ARG A 634 18.33 5.78 -18.45
CA ARG A 634 17.89 6.17 -17.09
C ARG A 634 16.81 7.28 -17.07
N ASN A 635 16.09 7.51 -18.17
CA ASN A 635 15.15 8.64 -18.31
C ASN A 635 13.68 8.25 -18.55
N ALA A 636 13.30 6.99 -18.37
CA ALA A 636 11.89 6.58 -18.30
C ALA A 636 11.59 6.02 -16.90
N LEU A 637 11.16 6.91 -16.00
CA LEU A 637 10.76 6.58 -14.62
C LEU A 637 9.49 5.70 -14.63
N SER A 638 9.65 4.41 -14.28
CA SER A 638 8.55 3.51 -13.89
C SER A 638 8.72 3.12 -12.41
N PRO A 639 7.65 3.15 -11.60
CA PRO A 639 7.70 3.05 -10.15
C PRO A 639 7.86 1.61 -9.65
N ALA A 640 9.10 1.10 -9.59
CA ALA A 640 9.42 0.02 -8.66
C ALA A 640 9.48 0.62 -7.26
N PHE A 641 8.44 0.41 -6.45
CA PHE A 641 8.39 0.95 -5.09
C PHE A 641 8.29 -0.21 -4.11
N THR A 642 9.46 -0.57 -3.55
CA THR A 642 9.59 -1.02 -2.15
C THR A 642 8.67 -0.19 -1.35
#